data_AF-F7ZJV1-F1
#
_entry.id   AF-F7ZJV1-F1
#
_cell.length_a   1.000
_cell.length_b   1.000
_cell.length_c   1.000
_cell.angle_alpha   90.00
_cell.angle_beta   90.00
_cell.angle_gamma   90.00
#
_symmetry.space_group_name_H-M   'P 1'
#
loop_
_entity.id
_entity.type
_entity.pdbx_description
1 polymer ?
#
loop_
_entity_poly.entity_id
_entity_poly.type
_entity_poly.pdbx_seq_one_letter_code
_entity_poly.pdbx_strand_id
1 'polypeptide(L)'
;MPGTLFLIVGPSGVGKDTLLEGARDRLANSQWFSFPQRVVTRAADAGGEDYIPITPSEFKQQLAAGAFWHHWHAHGLSYGIPMQVARDLENGVNVVLNASRNEIGAFRDKVAHVVTIGISAPPGIVEQRLYERGRESEEEVKRRLARLVEQAPLTGCALEIVNDGTIEEGIAGLVDLIAGACDLRAEIARFPVTIGSKQVCLIHKGNQIASRVLAGSSRVTLSLRGKSVSAELGETWSDEIVSQDLCALSEGAMAALDAVEGDVVSIERSPTPKSRSILQKKVRGGELSHAEMEAFIHDLVNGRFSTSEIAGFLVAASNNLTMDEVISLTQVRAAFAHRHDWGKTIVVDKHSMGGVPGNRITPIIIPILAAFGLTVPKTSSRAITSAAGTADMMEVLSRVDLSPDEMKSVVEQTNGCIAWNGNLTHSPVDDVMNAINRPLGLQSTLLDVSSIMSKKLAAGSTHVLIDMPVGPKAKTRTQGEAGALKDLFESVGQGIGLNTKVQISDGTKPIGRGVGPVLEALDVLSVLRGEAGAPTDLLDKSIGYAATILEWSGAVSQGQGAQVARDLVSSGKAVEKLFEIRNAQGRQHDPLQPGQFTEDICADSSGRLEAIDIQAISEIARLSGAPKDKAAGVVLSVQVGDEIMEKQPLLRVHSSSLRGIEEAVCAAQAQSAFKIL
;
A
#
# COMPACT_ATOMS: atom_id res chain seq x y z
N MET A 1 -4.44 -0.25 -27.95
CA MET A 1 -3.30 -1.08 -28.41
C MET A 1 -3.66 -1.64 -29.78
N PRO A 2 -2.69 -1.82 -30.68
CA PRO A 2 -2.95 -2.49 -31.95
C PRO A 2 -3.47 -3.93 -31.74
N GLY A 3 -4.17 -4.49 -32.73
CA GLY A 3 -4.71 -5.84 -32.68
C GLY A 3 -3.61 -6.89 -32.89
N THR A 4 -3.92 -8.13 -32.53
CA THR A 4 -3.01 -9.27 -32.74
C THR A 4 -3.22 -9.87 -34.13
N LEU A 5 -2.12 -10.11 -34.85
CA LEU A 5 -2.13 -10.83 -36.12
C LEU A 5 -1.93 -12.33 -35.90
N PHE A 6 -2.97 -13.12 -36.16
CA PHE A 6 -2.93 -14.58 -36.12
C PHE A 6 -2.60 -15.15 -37.50
N LEU A 7 -1.48 -15.85 -37.62
CA LEU A 7 -1.05 -16.51 -38.85
C LEU A 7 -1.30 -18.02 -38.74
N ILE A 8 -2.28 -18.52 -39.48
CA ILE A 8 -2.61 -19.94 -39.54
C ILE A 8 -1.78 -20.60 -40.64
N VAL A 9 -0.90 -21.50 -40.25
CA VAL A 9 0.04 -22.19 -41.15
C VAL A 9 -0.11 -23.70 -41.03
N GLY A 10 0.14 -24.44 -42.11
CA GLY A 10 0.06 -25.90 -42.10
C GLY A 10 0.29 -26.48 -43.50
N PRO A 11 0.71 -27.75 -43.60
CA PRO A 11 0.82 -28.44 -44.88
C PRO A 11 -0.54 -28.52 -45.62
N SER A 12 -0.52 -28.73 -46.93
CA SER A 12 -1.75 -28.98 -47.70
C SER A 12 -2.42 -30.28 -47.24
N GLY A 13 -3.74 -30.27 -47.03
CA GLY A 13 -4.52 -31.47 -46.68
C GLY A 13 -4.81 -31.67 -45.18
N VAL A 14 -4.20 -30.87 -44.29
CA VAL A 14 -4.40 -30.97 -42.82
C VAL A 14 -5.73 -30.39 -42.32
N GLY A 15 -6.59 -29.89 -43.21
CA GLY A 15 -7.91 -29.35 -42.85
C GLY A 15 -7.94 -27.85 -42.47
N LYS A 16 -6.85 -27.11 -42.72
CA LYS A 16 -6.72 -25.68 -42.37
C LYS A 16 -7.89 -24.80 -42.82
N ASP A 17 -8.32 -24.92 -44.08
CA ASP A 17 -9.38 -24.05 -44.63
C ASP A 17 -10.73 -24.32 -43.93
N THR A 18 -11.03 -25.59 -43.65
CA THR A 18 -12.24 -26.00 -42.91
C THR A 18 -12.24 -25.49 -41.47
N LEU A 19 -11.09 -25.55 -40.79
CA LEU A 19 -10.99 -25.02 -39.41
C LEU A 19 -11.10 -23.49 -39.39
N LEU A 20 -10.51 -22.80 -40.37
CA LEU A 20 -10.60 -21.35 -40.51
C LEU A 20 -12.03 -20.87 -40.79
N GLU A 21 -12.77 -21.58 -41.63
CA GLU A 21 -14.18 -21.30 -41.92
C GLU A 21 -15.04 -21.46 -40.66
N GLY A 22 -14.91 -22.59 -39.95
CA GLY A 22 -15.63 -22.78 -38.69
C GLY A 22 -15.22 -21.79 -37.59
N ALA A 23 -13.95 -21.40 -37.52
CA ALA A 23 -13.49 -20.37 -36.57
C ALA A 23 -14.05 -19.00 -36.92
N ARG A 24 -14.15 -18.67 -38.21
CA ARG A 24 -14.80 -17.44 -38.68
C ARG A 24 -16.26 -17.41 -38.24
N ASP A 25 -17.02 -18.47 -38.47
CA ASP A 25 -18.44 -18.52 -38.11
C ASP A 25 -18.67 -18.33 -36.60
N ARG A 26 -17.82 -18.93 -35.75
CA ARG A 26 -17.92 -18.77 -34.30
C ARG A 26 -17.47 -17.40 -33.78
N LEU A 27 -16.52 -16.76 -34.46
CA LEU A 27 -15.96 -15.46 -34.04
C LEU A 27 -16.58 -14.26 -34.76
N ALA A 28 -17.41 -14.47 -35.80
CA ALA A 28 -18.00 -13.44 -36.64
C ALA A 28 -18.92 -12.45 -35.89
N ASN A 29 -19.51 -12.88 -34.77
CA ASN A 29 -20.37 -12.01 -33.94
C ASN A 29 -19.58 -11.08 -33.02
N SER A 30 -18.25 -11.21 -32.96
CA SER A 30 -17.39 -10.36 -32.16
C SER A 30 -16.86 -9.19 -33.00
N GLN A 31 -17.05 -7.96 -32.52
CA GLN A 31 -16.46 -6.77 -33.13
C GLN A 31 -14.91 -6.75 -33.09
N TRP A 32 -14.30 -7.72 -32.41
CA TRP A 32 -12.87 -7.78 -32.14
C TRP A 32 -12.08 -8.63 -33.13
N PHE A 33 -12.72 -9.32 -34.08
CA PHE A 33 -12.05 -10.21 -35.04
C PHE A 33 -12.37 -9.88 -36.49
N SER A 34 -11.34 -9.96 -37.34
CA SER A 34 -11.43 -9.80 -38.79
C SER A 34 -10.80 -11.01 -39.49
N PHE A 35 -11.51 -11.57 -40.46
CA PHE A 35 -11.09 -12.71 -41.28
C PHE A 35 -11.02 -12.29 -42.75
N PRO A 36 -10.03 -11.46 -43.13
CA PRO A 36 -9.97 -10.86 -44.45
C PRO A 36 -9.71 -11.92 -45.53
N GLN A 37 -10.35 -11.74 -46.68
CA GLN A 37 -10.09 -12.55 -47.85
C GLN A 37 -8.74 -12.19 -48.47
N ARG A 38 -7.99 -13.21 -48.89
CA ARG A 38 -6.77 -13.01 -49.67
C ARG A 38 -7.11 -12.77 -51.13
N VAL A 39 -6.35 -11.93 -51.80
CA VAL A 39 -6.46 -11.72 -53.24
C VAL A 39 -5.49 -12.66 -53.93
N VAL A 40 -5.97 -13.57 -54.78
CA VAL A 40 -5.14 -14.65 -55.35
C VAL A 40 -5.32 -14.71 -56.86
N THR A 41 -4.22 -14.92 -57.59
CA THR A 41 -4.27 -15.08 -59.06
C THR A 41 -4.76 -16.46 -59.50
N ARG A 42 -5.92 -16.89 -59.00
CA ARG A 42 -6.54 -18.20 -59.21
C ARG A 42 -7.98 -18.02 -59.71
N ALA A 43 -8.43 -18.91 -60.60
CA ALA A 43 -9.76 -18.85 -61.19
C ALA A 43 -10.87 -19.14 -60.16
N ALA A 44 -11.97 -18.38 -60.22
CA ALA A 44 -13.06 -18.39 -59.23
C ALA A 44 -13.69 -19.76 -58.97
N ASP A 45 -13.63 -20.68 -59.95
CA ASP A 45 -14.22 -22.02 -59.96
C ASP A 45 -13.28 -23.13 -59.46
N ALA A 46 -12.03 -22.81 -59.11
CA ALA A 46 -11.03 -23.82 -58.70
C ALA A 46 -11.35 -24.54 -57.36
N GLY A 47 -12.30 -24.01 -56.58
CA GLY A 47 -12.65 -24.48 -55.23
C GLY A 47 -11.51 -24.36 -54.20
N GLY A 48 -11.84 -24.40 -52.90
CA GLY A 48 -10.87 -24.29 -51.80
C GLY A 48 -11.27 -23.21 -50.79
N GLU A 49 -10.28 -22.57 -50.15
CA GLU A 49 -10.48 -21.44 -49.22
C GLU A 49 -11.34 -20.31 -49.82
N ASP A 50 -11.88 -19.45 -48.96
CA ASP A 50 -12.57 -18.21 -49.33
C ASP A 50 -11.57 -17.08 -49.67
N TYR A 51 -11.58 -16.60 -50.92
CA TYR A 51 -10.59 -15.67 -51.48
C TYR A 51 -11.18 -14.82 -52.62
N ILE A 52 -10.51 -13.72 -52.96
CA ILE A 52 -10.87 -12.84 -54.08
C ILE A 52 -10.05 -13.25 -55.32
N PRO A 53 -10.68 -13.82 -56.37
CA PRO A 53 -10.00 -14.23 -57.59
C PRO A 53 -9.70 -13.03 -58.50
N ILE A 54 -8.46 -12.91 -58.96
CA ILE A 54 -8.08 -11.90 -59.97
C ILE A 54 -7.13 -12.48 -61.02
N THR A 55 -7.02 -11.85 -62.17
CA THR A 55 -6.03 -12.22 -63.19
C THR A 55 -4.63 -11.71 -62.82
N PRO A 56 -3.55 -12.31 -63.36
CA PRO A 56 -2.19 -11.79 -63.16
C PRO A 56 -2.00 -10.33 -63.60
N SER A 57 -2.76 -9.87 -64.60
CA SER A 57 -2.71 -8.48 -65.07
C SER A 57 -3.34 -7.52 -64.05
N GLU A 58 -4.52 -7.88 -63.53
CA GLU A 58 -5.20 -7.11 -62.48
C GLU A 58 -4.38 -7.08 -61.19
N PHE A 59 -3.71 -8.19 -60.85
CA PHE A 59 -2.84 -8.25 -59.66
C PHE A 59 -1.70 -7.25 -59.77
N LYS A 60 -1.04 -7.17 -60.93
CA LYS A 60 0.03 -6.18 -61.16
C LYS A 60 -0.50 -4.75 -61.08
N GLN A 61 -1.70 -4.49 -61.59
CA GLN A 61 -2.33 -3.17 -61.52
C GLN A 61 -2.67 -2.76 -60.08
N GLN A 62 -3.28 -3.66 -59.30
CA GLN A 62 -3.60 -3.41 -57.89
C GLN A 62 -2.34 -3.26 -57.03
N LEU A 63 -1.30 -4.04 -57.34
CA LEU A 63 0.01 -3.91 -56.68
C LEU A 63 0.64 -2.54 -56.95
N ALA A 64 0.63 -2.07 -58.20
CA ALA A 64 1.14 -0.74 -58.57
C ALA A 64 0.32 0.40 -57.93
N ALA A 65 -0.96 0.17 -57.67
CA ALA A 65 -1.84 1.12 -56.97
C ALA A 65 -1.69 1.10 -55.44
N GLY A 66 -0.81 0.25 -54.88
CA GLY A 66 -0.62 0.15 -53.42
C GLY A 66 -1.78 -0.50 -52.67
N ALA A 67 -2.59 -1.34 -53.34
CA ALA A 67 -3.78 -1.94 -52.75
C ALA A 67 -3.48 -3.04 -51.69
N PHE A 68 -2.25 -3.56 -51.68
CA PHE A 68 -1.85 -4.66 -50.81
C PHE A 68 -0.93 -4.20 -49.68
N TRP A 69 -1.30 -4.57 -48.45
CA TRP A 69 -0.44 -4.42 -47.27
C TRP A 69 0.76 -5.36 -47.32
N HIS A 70 0.59 -6.58 -47.83
CA HIS A 70 1.65 -7.54 -48.08
C HIS A 70 1.31 -8.42 -49.28
N HIS A 71 2.31 -8.90 -50.00
CA HIS A 71 2.12 -9.79 -51.14
C HIS A 71 3.33 -10.72 -51.30
N TRP A 72 3.10 -11.90 -51.87
CA TRP A 72 4.15 -12.87 -52.19
C TRP A 72 3.77 -13.71 -53.41
N HIS A 73 4.72 -14.46 -53.95
CA HIS A 73 4.52 -15.39 -55.06
C HIS A 73 4.89 -16.81 -54.64
N ALA A 74 3.99 -17.77 -54.86
CA ALA A 74 4.22 -19.17 -54.51
C ALA A 74 3.45 -20.10 -55.45
N HIS A 75 4.05 -21.23 -55.83
CA HIS A 75 3.41 -22.27 -56.64
C HIS A 75 2.76 -21.76 -57.95
N GLY A 76 3.36 -20.73 -58.58
CA GLY A 76 2.86 -20.14 -59.82
C GLY A 76 1.70 -19.15 -59.64
N LEU A 77 1.29 -18.88 -58.40
CA LEU A 77 0.23 -17.94 -58.05
C LEU A 77 0.78 -16.75 -57.26
N SER A 78 0.16 -15.59 -57.42
CA SER A 78 0.45 -14.39 -56.62
C SER A 78 -0.64 -14.19 -55.59
N TYR A 79 -0.23 -13.83 -54.37
CA TYR A 79 -1.09 -13.66 -53.20
C TYR A 79 -0.93 -12.25 -52.67
N GLY A 80 -2.04 -11.58 -52.38
CA GLY A 80 -2.11 -10.23 -51.85
C GLY A 80 -3.00 -10.18 -50.61
N ILE A 81 -2.52 -9.49 -49.57
CA ILE A 81 -3.29 -9.15 -48.37
C ILE A 81 -3.75 -7.69 -48.50
N PRO A 82 -5.05 -7.40 -48.48
CA PRO A 82 -5.56 -6.04 -48.65
C PRO A 82 -5.05 -5.05 -47.59
N MET A 83 -4.96 -3.76 -47.95
CA MET A 83 -4.61 -2.67 -47.02
C MET A 83 -5.56 -2.52 -45.81
N GLN A 84 -6.78 -3.09 -45.89
CA GLN A 84 -7.72 -3.10 -44.76
C GLN A 84 -7.12 -3.76 -43.50
N VAL A 85 -6.26 -4.77 -43.67
CA VAL A 85 -5.62 -5.46 -42.54
C VAL A 85 -4.80 -4.52 -41.67
N ALA A 86 -4.08 -3.57 -42.27
CA ALA A 86 -3.32 -2.58 -41.52
C ALA A 86 -4.25 -1.72 -40.65
N ARG A 87 -5.38 -1.29 -41.22
CA ARG A 87 -6.38 -0.46 -40.51
C ARG A 87 -7.07 -1.22 -39.38
N ASP A 88 -7.45 -2.47 -39.63
CA ASP A 88 -8.07 -3.33 -38.62
C ASP A 88 -7.12 -3.50 -37.42
N LEU A 89 -5.85 -3.81 -37.68
CA LEU A 89 -4.82 -3.92 -36.64
C LEU A 89 -4.57 -2.59 -35.92
N GLU A 90 -4.49 -1.46 -36.64
CA GLU A 90 -4.34 -0.12 -36.02
C GLU A 90 -5.53 0.22 -35.11
N ASN A 91 -6.75 -0.17 -35.50
CA ASN A 91 -7.98 0.00 -34.71
C ASN A 91 -8.12 -1.01 -33.57
N GLY A 92 -7.14 -1.90 -33.39
CA GLY A 92 -7.15 -2.86 -32.29
C GLY A 92 -7.92 -4.15 -32.59
N VAL A 93 -8.37 -4.37 -33.83
CA VAL A 93 -9.08 -5.59 -34.26
C VAL A 93 -8.06 -6.70 -34.52
N ASN A 94 -8.31 -7.89 -33.97
CA ASN A 94 -7.48 -9.07 -34.20
C ASN A 94 -7.72 -9.61 -35.60
N VAL A 95 -6.66 -9.88 -36.35
CA VAL A 95 -6.76 -10.35 -37.74
C VAL A 95 -6.30 -11.80 -37.83
N VAL A 96 -7.16 -12.68 -38.34
CA VAL A 96 -6.83 -14.11 -38.54
C VAL A 96 -6.59 -14.38 -40.03
N LEU A 97 -5.35 -14.68 -40.39
CA LEU A 97 -4.91 -14.90 -41.77
C LEU A 97 -4.49 -16.34 -42.02
N ASN A 98 -4.93 -16.88 -43.15
CA ASN A 98 -4.26 -18.01 -43.77
C ASN A 98 -2.91 -17.55 -44.35
N ALA A 99 -1.80 -18.11 -43.87
CA ALA A 99 -0.46 -17.68 -44.28
C ALA A 99 0.40 -18.85 -44.79
N SER A 100 1.46 -18.49 -45.50
CA SER A 100 2.55 -19.39 -45.85
C SER A 100 3.63 -19.34 -44.78
N ARG A 101 4.24 -20.49 -44.45
CA ARG A 101 5.33 -20.57 -43.47
C ARG A 101 6.53 -19.68 -43.85
N ASN A 102 6.79 -19.52 -45.14
CA ASN A 102 7.91 -18.72 -45.64
C ASN A 102 7.70 -17.22 -45.43
N GLU A 103 6.45 -16.77 -45.22
CA GLU A 103 6.11 -15.36 -45.06
C GLU A 103 6.01 -14.94 -43.59
N ILE A 104 6.15 -15.87 -42.64
CA ILE A 104 6.05 -15.58 -41.19
C ILE A 104 7.03 -14.46 -40.79
N GLY A 105 8.27 -14.52 -41.26
CA GLY A 105 9.28 -13.49 -40.98
C GLY A 105 8.85 -12.11 -41.48
N ALA A 106 8.38 -12.04 -42.74
CA ALA A 106 7.94 -10.79 -43.35
C ALA A 106 6.73 -10.15 -42.64
N PHE A 107 5.84 -10.96 -42.04
CA PHE A 107 4.76 -10.44 -41.19
C PHE A 107 5.26 -9.97 -39.82
N ARG A 108 6.20 -10.69 -39.18
CA ARG A 108 6.80 -10.30 -37.90
C ARG A 108 7.56 -8.97 -37.98
N ASP A 109 8.16 -8.67 -39.13
CA ASP A 109 8.85 -7.40 -39.34
C ASP A 109 7.89 -6.20 -39.48
N LYS A 110 6.61 -6.45 -39.76
CA LYS A 110 5.60 -5.39 -40.03
C LYS A 110 4.77 -5.00 -38.81
N VAL A 111 4.58 -5.90 -37.85
CA VAL A 111 3.67 -5.71 -36.71
C VAL A 111 4.27 -6.28 -35.44
N ALA A 112 4.07 -5.57 -34.33
CA ALA A 112 4.65 -5.94 -33.04
C ALA A 112 4.09 -7.24 -32.44
N HIS A 113 2.81 -7.56 -32.71
CA HIS A 113 2.11 -8.69 -32.11
C HIS A 113 1.65 -9.68 -33.19
N VAL A 114 2.42 -10.76 -33.38
CA VAL A 114 2.12 -11.86 -34.31
C VAL A 114 2.07 -13.18 -33.56
N VAL A 115 0.96 -13.90 -33.65
CA VAL A 115 0.79 -15.25 -33.12
C VAL A 115 0.67 -16.23 -34.28
N THR A 116 1.63 -17.13 -34.42
CA THR A 116 1.64 -18.17 -35.45
C THR A 116 1.06 -19.47 -34.91
N ILE A 117 -0.01 -19.98 -35.51
CA ILE A 117 -0.67 -21.24 -35.14
C ILE A 117 -0.44 -22.28 -36.24
N GLY A 118 0.25 -23.37 -35.89
CA GLY A 118 0.52 -24.49 -36.78
C GLY A 118 -0.58 -25.54 -36.73
N ILE A 119 -1.17 -25.91 -37.87
CA ILE A 119 -2.11 -27.02 -37.99
C ILE A 119 -1.39 -28.23 -38.60
N SER A 120 -1.40 -29.34 -37.87
CA SER A 120 -0.85 -30.63 -38.31
C SER A 120 -1.94 -31.70 -38.30
N ALA A 121 -1.72 -32.82 -39.00
CA ALA A 121 -2.58 -34.00 -38.91
C ALA A 121 -1.74 -35.26 -39.20
N PRO A 122 -2.05 -36.41 -38.58
CA PRO A 122 -1.37 -37.67 -38.87
C PRO A 122 -1.43 -38.05 -40.35
N PRO A 123 -0.36 -38.61 -40.95
CA PRO A 123 -0.32 -38.94 -42.38
C PRO A 123 -1.49 -39.81 -42.87
N GLY A 124 -1.92 -40.80 -42.07
CA GLY A 124 -3.06 -41.66 -42.43
C GLY A 124 -4.40 -40.92 -42.50
N ILE A 125 -4.60 -39.88 -41.68
CA ILE A 125 -5.80 -39.03 -41.71
C ILE A 125 -5.75 -38.09 -42.92
N VAL A 126 -4.56 -37.56 -43.25
CA VAL A 126 -4.38 -36.71 -44.43
C VAL A 126 -4.60 -37.52 -45.71
N GLU A 127 -4.07 -38.76 -45.77
CA GLU A 127 -4.29 -39.68 -46.89
C GLU A 127 -5.77 -39.92 -47.14
N GLN A 128 -6.52 -40.28 -46.09
CA GLN A 128 -7.97 -40.48 -46.19
C GLN A 128 -8.70 -39.23 -46.71
N ARG A 129 -8.38 -38.04 -46.18
CA ARG A 129 -8.98 -36.76 -46.59
C ARG A 129 -8.63 -36.37 -48.04
N LEU A 130 -7.45 -36.75 -48.53
CA LEU A 130 -7.05 -36.50 -49.93
C LEU A 130 -7.80 -37.45 -50.88
N TYR A 131 -7.95 -38.72 -50.53
CA TYR A 131 -8.75 -39.68 -51.31
C TYR A 131 -10.24 -39.31 -51.36
N GLU A 132 -10.83 -38.90 -50.24
CA GLU A 132 -12.24 -38.46 -50.16
C GLU A 132 -12.51 -37.21 -51.00
N ARG A 133 -11.51 -36.35 -51.24
CA ARG A 133 -11.63 -35.18 -52.12
C ARG A 133 -11.72 -35.54 -53.60
N GLY A 134 -11.23 -36.72 -54.01
CA GLY A 134 -11.37 -37.26 -55.37
C GLY A 134 -10.75 -36.44 -56.51
N ARG A 135 -9.83 -35.52 -56.20
CA ARG A 135 -9.23 -34.55 -57.15
C ARG A 135 -7.81 -34.92 -57.60
N GLU A 136 -7.25 -36.00 -57.08
CA GLU A 136 -5.82 -36.31 -57.17
C GLU A 136 -5.61 -37.78 -57.57
N SER A 137 -4.60 -38.06 -58.39
CA SER A 137 -4.17 -39.42 -58.71
C SER A 137 -3.40 -40.07 -57.55
N GLU A 138 -3.35 -41.40 -57.50
CA GLU A 138 -2.67 -42.16 -56.44
C GLU A 138 -1.17 -41.77 -56.29
N GLU A 139 -0.51 -41.44 -57.40
CA GLU A 139 0.88 -40.96 -57.40
C GLU A 139 1.03 -39.51 -56.89
N GLU A 140 0.01 -38.68 -57.02
CA GLU A 140 0.00 -37.32 -56.48
C GLU A 140 -0.24 -37.32 -54.96
N VAL A 141 -1.12 -38.20 -54.47
CA VAL A 141 -1.35 -38.40 -53.03
C VAL A 141 -0.07 -38.88 -52.34
N LYS A 142 0.61 -39.90 -52.90
CA LYS A 142 1.91 -40.39 -52.38
C LYS A 142 2.99 -39.30 -52.34
N ARG A 143 3.09 -38.47 -53.38
CA ARG A 143 4.03 -37.32 -53.40
C ARG A 143 3.69 -36.27 -52.34
N ARG A 144 2.40 -35.99 -52.11
CA ARG A 144 1.97 -35.04 -51.07
C ARG A 144 2.23 -35.57 -49.66
N LEU A 145 2.04 -36.86 -49.42
CA LEU A 145 2.34 -37.50 -48.14
C LEU A 145 3.85 -37.52 -47.84
N ALA A 146 4.70 -37.84 -48.83
CA ALA A 146 6.15 -37.75 -48.68
C ALA A 146 6.60 -36.33 -48.32
N ARG A 147 6.05 -35.32 -49.01
CA ARG A 147 6.30 -33.91 -48.73
C ARG A 147 5.79 -33.47 -47.35
N LEU A 148 4.71 -34.08 -46.83
CA LEU A 148 4.20 -33.81 -45.49
C LEU A 148 5.15 -34.33 -44.40
N VAL A 149 5.74 -35.52 -44.61
CA VAL A 149 6.75 -36.10 -43.72
C VAL A 149 8.04 -35.26 -43.74
N GLU A 150 8.49 -34.79 -44.91
CA GLU A 150 9.64 -33.87 -45.03
C GLU A 150 9.40 -32.49 -44.40
N GLN A 151 8.13 -32.08 -44.30
CA GLN A 151 7.72 -30.78 -43.76
C GLN A 151 7.40 -30.77 -42.26
N ALA A 152 7.63 -31.89 -41.57
CA ALA A 152 7.55 -32.01 -40.12
C ALA A 152 8.97 -31.90 -39.51
N PRO A 153 9.19 -31.08 -38.47
CA PRO A 153 8.21 -30.34 -37.65
C PRO A 153 7.89 -28.91 -38.14
N LEU A 154 6.77 -28.36 -37.66
CA LEU A 154 6.28 -26.98 -37.91
C LEU A 154 7.11 -25.92 -37.16
N THR A 155 8.43 -25.93 -37.36
CA THR A 155 9.37 -24.99 -36.74
C THR A 155 8.98 -23.54 -36.97
N GLY A 156 8.93 -22.75 -35.88
CA GLY A 156 8.60 -21.32 -35.92
C GLY A 156 7.17 -20.96 -35.56
N CYS A 157 6.28 -21.94 -35.30
CA CYS A 157 4.95 -21.70 -34.73
C CYS A 157 5.02 -21.42 -33.23
N ALA A 158 4.15 -20.56 -32.72
CA ALA A 158 4.05 -20.22 -31.29
C ALA A 158 3.07 -21.14 -30.58
N LEU A 159 2.03 -21.59 -31.31
CA LEU A 159 1.01 -22.54 -30.88
C LEU A 159 0.84 -23.59 -31.97
N GLU A 160 0.44 -24.81 -31.60
CA GLU A 160 0.17 -25.89 -32.54
C GLU A 160 -1.12 -26.61 -32.18
N ILE A 161 -1.83 -27.08 -33.21
CA ILE A 161 -3.00 -27.95 -33.10
C ILE A 161 -2.79 -29.19 -33.97
N VAL A 162 -3.06 -30.36 -33.39
CA VAL A 162 -3.11 -31.64 -34.10
C VAL A 162 -4.57 -31.89 -34.45
N ASN A 163 -4.89 -31.90 -35.74
CA ASN A 163 -6.24 -32.07 -36.27
C ASN A 163 -6.50 -33.55 -36.58
N ASP A 164 -6.53 -34.38 -35.54
CA ASP A 164 -6.75 -35.83 -35.55
C ASP A 164 -8.17 -36.25 -35.11
N GLY A 165 -8.93 -35.33 -34.52
CA GLY A 165 -10.33 -35.51 -34.13
C GLY A 165 -11.36 -35.14 -35.20
N THR A 166 -12.58 -34.91 -34.74
CA THR A 166 -13.70 -34.41 -35.57
C THR A 166 -13.49 -32.96 -35.99
N ILE A 167 -14.21 -32.52 -37.03
CA ILE A 167 -14.17 -31.12 -37.50
C ILE A 167 -14.54 -30.15 -36.36
N GLU A 168 -15.55 -30.49 -35.56
CA GLU A 168 -16.05 -29.64 -34.48
C GLU A 168 -15.04 -29.47 -33.34
N GLU A 169 -14.31 -30.55 -32.98
CA GLU A 169 -13.21 -30.51 -32.01
C GLU A 169 -12.04 -29.68 -32.52
N GLY A 170 -11.69 -29.82 -33.81
CA GLY A 170 -10.65 -29.02 -34.44
C GLY A 170 -11.00 -27.52 -34.48
N ILE A 171 -12.26 -27.17 -34.77
CA ILE A 171 -12.73 -25.78 -34.76
C ILE A 171 -12.68 -25.22 -33.34
N ALA A 172 -13.18 -25.98 -32.35
CA ALA A 172 -13.14 -25.58 -30.95
C ALA A 172 -11.71 -25.31 -30.47
N GLY A 173 -10.79 -26.24 -30.74
CA GLY A 173 -9.38 -26.08 -30.37
C GLY A 173 -8.72 -24.87 -31.05
N LEU A 174 -9.03 -24.60 -32.32
CA LEU A 174 -8.48 -23.42 -33.01
C LEU A 174 -9.03 -22.11 -32.42
N VAL A 175 -10.34 -22.05 -32.17
CA VAL A 175 -10.98 -20.88 -31.53
C VAL A 175 -10.41 -20.64 -30.14
N ASP A 176 -10.21 -21.69 -29.35
CA ASP A 176 -9.62 -21.59 -28.01
C ASP A 176 -8.18 -21.08 -28.03
N LEU A 177 -7.36 -21.53 -29.00
CA LEU A 177 -5.99 -21.03 -29.17
C LEU A 177 -5.95 -19.57 -29.61
N ILE A 178 -6.75 -19.19 -30.60
CA ILE A 178 -6.84 -17.80 -31.09
C ILE A 178 -7.26 -16.89 -29.94
N ALA A 179 -8.38 -17.22 -29.31
CA ALA A 179 -8.95 -16.39 -28.29
C ALA A 179 -8.10 -16.40 -27.00
N GLY A 180 -7.47 -17.53 -26.65
CA GLY A 180 -6.54 -17.64 -25.51
C GLY A 180 -5.24 -16.84 -25.68
N ALA A 181 -4.88 -16.47 -26.90
CA ALA A 181 -3.73 -15.63 -27.22
C ALA A 181 -4.09 -14.16 -27.55
N CYS A 182 -5.35 -13.78 -27.38
CA CYS A 182 -5.79 -12.38 -27.47
C CYS A 182 -5.61 -11.65 -26.13
N ASP A 183 -5.26 -10.36 -26.19
CA ASP A 183 -5.42 -9.48 -25.03
C ASP A 183 -6.90 -9.42 -24.66
N LEU A 184 -7.20 -9.63 -23.38
CA LEU A 184 -8.58 -9.57 -22.91
C LEU A 184 -8.99 -8.11 -22.82
N ARG A 185 -10.14 -7.78 -23.41
CA ARG A 185 -10.68 -6.43 -23.41
C ARG A 185 -12.14 -6.49 -23.00
N ALA A 186 -12.54 -5.56 -22.15
CA ALA A 186 -13.93 -5.35 -21.81
C ALA A 186 -14.23 -3.87 -21.84
N GLU A 187 -15.44 -3.55 -22.29
CA GLU A 187 -16.03 -2.25 -22.05
C GLU A 187 -16.36 -2.13 -20.55
N ILE A 188 -16.12 -0.96 -19.99
CA ILE A 188 -16.27 -0.73 -18.56
C ILE A 188 -17.63 -0.16 -18.22
N ALA A 189 -18.24 -0.75 -17.19
CA ALA A 189 -19.37 -0.19 -16.46
C ALA A 189 -18.88 0.48 -15.17
N ARG A 190 -19.65 1.44 -14.66
CA ARG A 190 -19.33 2.06 -13.37
C ARG A 190 -19.89 1.24 -12.21
N PHE A 191 -19.05 0.87 -11.25
CA PHE A 191 -19.47 0.31 -9.96
C PHE A 191 -19.28 1.37 -8.86
N PRO A 192 -20.35 2.06 -8.40
CA PRO A 192 -20.24 3.24 -7.56
C PRO A 192 -19.99 2.92 -6.08
N VAL A 193 -18.90 2.18 -5.82
CA VAL A 193 -18.48 1.73 -4.50
C VAL A 193 -16.99 1.99 -4.31
N THR A 194 -16.63 2.49 -3.13
CA THR A 194 -15.24 2.64 -2.68
C THR A 194 -14.96 1.60 -1.60
N ILE A 195 -13.92 0.77 -1.80
CA ILE A 195 -13.56 -0.31 -0.87
C ILE A 195 -12.19 0.01 -0.25
N GLY A 196 -12.17 0.91 0.74
CA GLY A 196 -10.92 1.40 1.33
C GLY A 196 -9.97 1.95 0.27
N SER A 197 -8.71 1.51 0.27
CA SER A 197 -7.72 1.82 -0.78
C SER A 197 -7.68 0.79 -1.93
N LYS A 198 -8.58 -0.21 -1.91
CA LYS A 198 -8.57 -1.29 -2.90
C LYS A 198 -9.27 -0.86 -4.19
N GLN A 199 -8.63 -1.21 -5.29
CA GLN A 199 -9.19 -1.12 -6.62
C GLN A 199 -9.85 -2.46 -6.94
N VAL A 200 -11.08 -2.43 -7.47
CA VAL A 200 -11.86 -3.65 -7.73
C VAL A 200 -12.36 -3.64 -9.16
N CYS A 201 -12.21 -4.78 -9.81
CA CYS A 201 -12.80 -5.11 -11.10
C CYS A 201 -13.80 -6.24 -10.87
N LEU A 202 -15.08 -5.96 -11.08
CA LEU A 202 -16.15 -6.97 -11.03
C LEU A 202 -16.43 -7.46 -12.44
N ILE A 203 -16.54 -8.77 -12.60
CA ILE A 203 -16.93 -9.41 -13.86
C ILE A 203 -18.07 -10.38 -13.61
N HIS A 204 -18.96 -10.50 -14.58
CA HIS A 204 -19.96 -11.55 -14.55
C HIS A 204 -19.28 -12.91 -14.73
N LYS A 205 -19.73 -13.95 -14.03
CA LYS A 205 -19.09 -15.27 -14.11
C LYS A 205 -19.23 -15.93 -15.49
N GLY A 206 -20.29 -15.59 -16.22
CA GLY A 206 -20.48 -15.97 -17.63
C GLY A 206 -19.60 -15.21 -18.62
N ASN A 207 -18.88 -14.17 -18.18
CA ASN A 207 -18.00 -13.39 -19.05
C ASN A 207 -16.80 -14.25 -19.51
N GLN A 208 -16.42 -14.19 -20.78
CA GLN A 208 -15.29 -14.95 -21.33
C GLN A 208 -13.93 -14.59 -20.69
N ILE A 209 -13.82 -13.36 -20.16
CA ILE A 209 -12.66 -12.90 -19.39
C ILE A 209 -12.57 -13.64 -18.07
N ALA A 210 -13.71 -13.98 -17.46
CA ALA A 210 -13.77 -14.68 -16.19
C ALA A 210 -13.01 -15.99 -16.25
N SER A 211 -13.36 -16.89 -17.17
CA SER A 211 -12.70 -18.20 -17.29
C SER A 211 -11.19 -18.11 -17.55
N ARG A 212 -10.73 -17.07 -18.26
CA ARG A 212 -9.31 -16.90 -18.65
C ARG A 212 -8.46 -16.21 -17.60
N VAL A 213 -9.00 -15.22 -16.89
CA VAL A 213 -8.26 -14.47 -15.88
C VAL A 213 -8.33 -15.15 -14.51
N LEU A 214 -9.50 -15.68 -14.15
CA LEU A 214 -9.76 -16.26 -12.83
C LEU A 214 -9.08 -17.61 -12.59
N ALA A 215 -8.58 -18.28 -13.63
CA ALA A 215 -7.85 -19.53 -13.48
C ALA A 215 -6.49 -19.32 -12.77
N GLY A 216 -6.55 -19.13 -11.44
CA GLY A 216 -5.43 -19.01 -10.51
C GLY A 216 -5.06 -17.58 -10.07
N SER A 217 -5.75 -16.52 -10.51
CA SER A 217 -5.41 -15.13 -10.15
C SER A 217 -6.55 -14.43 -9.42
N SER A 218 -6.27 -13.88 -8.23
CA SER A 218 -7.19 -13.00 -7.50
C SER A 218 -7.04 -11.51 -7.87
N ARG A 219 -6.12 -11.20 -8.80
CA ARG A 219 -5.78 -9.82 -9.18
C ARG A 219 -5.52 -9.67 -10.67
N VAL A 220 -5.88 -8.50 -11.19
CA VAL A 220 -5.73 -8.09 -12.59
C VAL A 220 -5.01 -6.78 -12.71
N THR A 221 -4.30 -6.58 -13.80
CA THR A 221 -3.84 -5.27 -14.23
C THR A 221 -4.78 -4.78 -15.31
N LEU A 222 -5.42 -3.65 -15.04
CA LEU A 222 -6.27 -2.95 -15.99
C LEU A 222 -5.43 -1.85 -16.64
N SER A 223 -5.47 -1.74 -17.97
CA SER A 223 -4.77 -0.65 -18.66
C SER A 223 -5.69 0.10 -19.62
N LEU A 224 -5.57 1.44 -19.59
CA LEU A 224 -6.33 2.37 -20.40
C LEU A 224 -5.44 3.54 -20.79
N ARG A 225 -5.34 3.85 -22.08
CA ARG A 225 -4.63 5.05 -22.61
C ARG A 225 -3.22 5.25 -22.01
N GLY A 226 -2.47 4.17 -21.81
CA GLY A 226 -1.11 4.18 -21.25
C GLY A 226 -1.02 4.24 -19.72
N LYS A 227 -2.14 4.34 -19.02
CA LYS A 227 -2.23 4.17 -17.56
C LYS A 227 -2.54 2.72 -17.23
N SER A 228 -2.04 2.25 -16.08
CA SER A 228 -2.30 0.90 -15.58
C SER A 228 -2.58 0.92 -14.08
N VAL A 229 -3.53 0.10 -13.63
CA VAL A 229 -3.84 -0.08 -12.21
C VAL A 229 -4.01 -1.56 -11.88
N SER A 230 -3.50 -2.00 -10.73
CA SER A 230 -3.77 -3.34 -10.23
C SER A 230 -5.07 -3.34 -9.41
N ALA A 231 -6.01 -4.21 -9.78
CA ALA A 231 -7.29 -4.37 -9.12
C ALA A 231 -7.50 -5.80 -8.60
N GLU A 232 -8.22 -5.93 -7.50
CA GLU A 232 -8.76 -7.19 -7.01
C GLU A 232 -9.92 -7.62 -7.92
N LEU A 233 -9.89 -8.88 -8.34
CA LEU A 233 -10.90 -9.41 -9.24
C LEU A 233 -12.04 -10.01 -8.42
N GLY A 234 -13.25 -9.53 -8.64
CA GLY A 234 -14.47 -10.10 -8.06
C GLY A 234 -15.40 -10.66 -9.12
N GLU A 235 -16.17 -11.67 -8.74
CA GLU A 235 -17.18 -12.31 -9.60
C GLU A 235 -18.59 -11.97 -9.13
N THR A 236 -19.51 -11.83 -10.08
CA THR A 236 -20.95 -11.79 -9.82
C THR A 236 -21.71 -12.74 -10.73
N TRP A 237 -22.88 -13.17 -10.28
CA TRP A 237 -23.86 -13.92 -11.08
C TRP A 237 -25.06 -13.07 -11.50
N SER A 238 -25.05 -11.79 -11.14
CA SER A 238 -26.15 -10.87 -11.42
C SER A 238 -25.79 -9.97 -12.59
N ASP A 239 -26.56 -10.10 -13.67
CA ASP A 239 -26.52 -9.19 -14.82
C ASP A 239 -26.94 -7.75 -14.44
N GLU A 240 -27.60 -7.55 -13.29
CA GLU A 240 -27.95 -6.20 -12.79
C GLU A 240 -26.73 -5.44 -12.26
N ILE A 241 -25.68 -6.14 -11.83
CA ILE A 241 -24.44 -5.54 -11.33
C ILE A 241 -23.48 -5.27 -12.48
N VAL A 242 -23.26 -6.27 -13.33
CA VAL A 242 -22.50 -6.14 -14.57
C VAL A 242 -22.97 -7.22 -15.54
N SER A 243 -23.19 -6.83 -16.78
CA SER A 243 -23.58 -7.76 -17.85
C SER A 243 -22.41 -8.65 -18.26
N GLN A 244 -22.72 -9.71 -19.02
CA GLN A 244 -21.73 -10.73 -19.41
C GLN A 244 -20.62 -10.22 -20.32
N ASP A 245 -20.81 -9.05 -20.94
CA ASP A 245 -19.88 -8.46 -21.90
C ASP A 245 -19.05 -7.30 -21.32
N LEU A 246 -19.36 -6.88 -20.09
CA LEU A 246 -18.73 -5.73 -19.43
C LEU A 246 -17.88 -6.15 -18.23
N CYS A 247 -17.03 -5.23 -17.78
CA CYS A 247 -16.43 -5.29 -16.45
C CYS A 247 -16.78 -4.01 -15.67
N ALA A 248 -17.19 -4.14 -14.41
CA ALA A 248 -17.55 -2.99 -13.59
C ALA A 248 -16.38 -2.59 -12.68
N LEU A 249 -15.97 -1.33 -12.73
CA LEU A 249 -14.82 -0.83 -11.98
C LEU A 249 -15.25 0.01 -10.79
N SER A 250 -14.57 -0.17 -9.64
CA SER A 250 -14.76 0.68 -8.45
C SER A 250 -14.40 2.13 -8.72
N GLU A 251 -14.91 3.06 -7.90
CA GLU A 251 -14.60 4.50 -8.03
C GLU A 251 -13.09 4.78 -8.03
N GLY A 252 -12.35 4.10 -7.17
CA GLY A 252 -10.90 4.24 -7.11
C GLY A 252 -10.18 3.71 -8.36
N ALA A 253 -10.68 2.64 -8.98
CA ALA A 253 -10.10 2.06 -10.20
C ALA A 253 -10.36 2.97 -11.41
N MET A 254 -11.58 3.51 -11.51
CA MET A 254 -11.96 4.52 -12.50
C MET A 254 -11.07 5.76 -12.39
N ALA A 255 -10.91 6.30 -11.18
CA ALA A 255 -10.07 7.47 -10.93
C ALA A 255 -8.59 7.23 -11.24
N ALA A 256 -8.04 6.04 -10.92
CA ALA A 256 -6.65 5.72 -11.21
C ALA A 256 -6.33 5.66 -12.71
N LEU A 257 -7.33 5.32 -13.54
CA LEU A 257 -7.20 5.19 -15.00
C LEU A 257 -7.66 6.43 -15.77
N ASP A 258 -8.24 7.44 -15.10
CA ASP A 258 -9.05 8.51 -15.72
C ASP A 258 -10.11 7.95 -16.69
N ALA A 259 -10.77 6.86 -16.27
CA ALA A 259 -11.70 6.14 -17.12
C ALA A 259 -13.13 6.69 -17.03
N VAL A 260 -13.89 6.60 -18.12
CA VAL A 260 -15.33 6.88 -18.16
C VAL A 260 -16.12 5.66 -18.61
N GLU A 261 -17.38 5.57 -18.20
CA GLU A 261 -18.25 4.47 -18.60
C GLU A 261 -18.33 4.34 -20.13
N GLY A 262 -18.20 3.12 -20.65
CA GLY A 262 -18.06 2.83 -22.07
C GLY A 262 -16.62 2.78 -22.60
N ASP A 263 -15.62 3.18 -21.81
CA ASP A 263 -14.22 2.97 -22.19
C ASP A 263 -13.87 1.48 -22.27
N VAL A 264 -12.96 1.11 -23.16
CA VAL A 264 -12.48 -0.27 -23.31
C VAL A 264 -11.12 -0.42 -22.65
N VAL A 265 -11.05 -1.22 -21.60
CA VAL A 265 -9.81 -1.52 -20.87
C VAL A 265 -9.21 -2.83 -21.34
N SER A 266 -7.87 -2.90 -21.38
CA SER A 266 -7.19 -4.20 -21.43
C SER A 266 -7.09 -4.78 -20.03
N ILE A 267 -7.35 -6.08 -19.91
CA ILE A 267 -7.35 -6.82 -18.66
C ILE A 267 -6.32 -7.93 -18.78
N GLU A 268 -5.30 -7.86 -17.93
CA GLU A 268 -4.26 -8.89 -17.87
C GLU A 268 -4.20 -9.46 -16.46
N ARG A 269 -3.73 -10.69 -16.32
CA ARG A 269 -3.37 -11.20 -14.99
C ARG A 269 -2.28 -10.29 -14.43
N SER A 270 -2.43 -9.86 -13.18
CA SER A 270 -1.35 -9.11 -12.55
C SER A 270 -0.09 -10.00 -12.54
N PRO A 271 1.03 -9.56 -13.13
CA PRO A 271 2.25 -10.34 -13.10
C PRO A 271 2.63 -10.58 -11.64
N THR A 272 3.05 -11.80 -11.33
CA THR A 272 3.58 -12.09 -10.01
C THR A 272 4.75 -11.13 -9.74
N PRO A 273 4.72 -10.32 -8.68
CA PRO A 273 5.81 -9.39 -8.40
C PRO A 273 7.11 -10.18 -8.25
N LYS A 274 8.20 -9.67 -8.84
CA LYS A 274 9.53 -10.31 -8.72
C LYS A 274 9.92 -10.53 -7.25
N SER A 275 9.45 -9.64 -6.37
CA SER A 275 9.61 -9.71 -4.92
C SER A 275 8.79 -10.78 -4.22
N ARG A 276 7.94 -11.57 -4.91
CA ARG A 276 7.28 -12.73 -4.29
C ARG A 276 8.26 -13.80 -3.83
N SER A 277 9.36 -13.98 -4.57
CA SER A 277 10.46 -14.85 -4.15
C SER A 277 11.10 -14.36 -2.84
N ILE A 278 11.21 -13.03 -2.65
CA ILE A 278 11.69 -12.38 -1.44
C ILE A 278 10.75 -12.65 -0.26
N LEU A 279 9.43 -12.51 -0.47
CA LEU A 279 8.43 -12.89 0.53
C LEU A 279 8.58 -14.35 0.95
N GLN A 280 8.65 -15.27 -0.01
CA GLN A 280 8.80 -16.71 0.27
C GLN A 280 10.09 -17.02 1.01
N LYS A 281 11.20 -16.36 0.65
CA LYS A 281 12.47 -16.45 1.36
C LYS A 281 12.29 -16.06 2.82
N LYS A 282 11.63 -14.93 3.09
CA LYS A 282 11.41 -14.46 4.47
C LYS A 282 10.50 -15.38 5.27
N VAL A 283 9.39 -15.83 4.68
CA VAL A 283 8.46 -16.76 5.32
C VAL A 283 9.13 -18.11 5.65
N ARG A 284 10.12 -18.54 4.86
CA ARG A 284 10.96 -19.72 5.14
C ARG A 284 12.08 -19.48 6.15
N GLY A 285 12.15 -18.29 6.75
CA GLY A 285 13.14 -17.92 7.75
C GLY A 285 14.46 -17.37 7.21
N GLY A 286 14.57 -17.16 5.89
CA GLY A 286 15.76 -16.56 5.29
C GLY A 286 15.89 -15.07 5.57
N GLU A 287 17.12 -14.56 5.54
CA GLU A 287 17.45 -13.15 5.73
C GLU A 287 17.33 -12.37 4.41
N LEU A 288 16.86 -11.13 4.50
CA LEU A 288 16.73 -10.21 3.38
C LEU A 288 17.88 -9.20 3.36
N SER A 289 18.51 -9.06 2.20
CA SER A 289 19.41 -7.94 1.94
C SER A 289 18.66 -6.62 1.85
N HIS A 290 19.37 -5.49 1.96
CA HIS A 290 18.78 -4.16 1.82
C HIS A 290 18.00 -3.98 0.50
N ALA A 291 18.59 -4.41 -0.63
CA ALA A 291 17.96 -4.31 -1.95
C ALA A 291 16.70 -5.18 -2.06
N GLU A 292 16.70 -6.36 -1.44
CA GLU A 292 15.51 -7.21 -1.37
C GLU A 292 14.41 -6.57 -0.52
N MET A 293 14.76 -6.00 0.64
CA MET A 293 13.83 -5.29 1.51
C MET A 293 13.20 -4.08 0.80
N GLU A 294 14.01 -3.29 0.11
CA GLU A 294 13.56 -2.13 -0.68
C GLU A 294 12.57 -2.55 -1.79
N ALA A 295 12.94 -3.55 -2.60
CA ALA A 295 12.09 -4.07 -3.65
C ALA A 295 10.76 -4.63 -3.11
N PHE A 296 10.80 -5.32 -1.97
CA PHE A 296 9.61 -5.85 -1.32
C PHE A 296 8.68 -4.75 -0.79
N ILE A 297 9.22 -3.77 -0.06
CA ILE A 297 8.41 -2.66 0.50
C ILE A 297 7.84 -1.78 -0.62
N HIS A 298 8.59 -1.55 -1.71
CA HIS A 298 8.08 -0.86 -2.89
C HIS A 298 6.89 -1.59 -3.52
N ASP A 299 6.99 -2.89 -3.72
CA ASP A 299 5.88 -3.69 -4.26
C ASP A 299 4.69 -3.77 -3.28
N LEU A 300 4.95 -3.76 -1.97
CA LEU A 300 3.95 -3.71 -0.91
C LEU A 300 3.15 -2.41 -0.93
N VAL A 301 3.82 -1.25 -1.01
CA VAL A 301 3.16 0.07 -1.07
C VAL A 301 2.38 0.24 -2.37
N ASN A 302 2.90 -0.27 -3.49
CA ASN A 302 2.22 -0.26 -4.79
C ASN A 302 1.10 -1.31 -4.91
N GLY A 303 0.73 -1.96 -3.79
CA GLY A 303 -0.38 -2.88 -3.73
C GLY A 303 -0.19 -4.15 -4.56
N ARG A 304 1.04 -4.56 -4.86
CA ARG A 304 1.31 -5.77 -5.66
C ARG A 304 1.18 -7.07 -4.87
N PHE A 305 1.05 -6.98 -3.55
CA PHE A 305 0.78 -8.11 -2.66
C PHE A 305 -0.67 -8.11 -2.17
N SER A 306 -1.21 -9.31 -1.97
CA SER A 306 -2.49 -9.50 -1.28
C SER A 306 -2.36 -9.26 0.23
N THR A 307 -3.48 -9.01 0.90
CA THR A 307 -3.52 -8.85 2.37
C THR A 307 -2.94 -10.08 3.08
N SER A 308 -3.23 -11.29 2.59
CA SER A 308 -2.72 -12.55 3.15
C SER A 308 -1.20 -12.68 3.01
N GLU A 309 -0.64 -12.25 1.88
CA GLU A 309 0.81 -12.24 1.66
C GLU A 309 1.52 -11.25 2.57
N ILE A 310 0.96 -10.04 2.73
CA ILE A 310 1.51 -9.03 3.64
C ILE A 310 1.39 -9.52 5.10
N ALA A 311 0.28 -10.13 5.49
CA ALA A 311 0.13 -10.74 6.81
C ALA A 311 1.17 -11.84 7.04
N GLY A 312 1.42 -12.71 6.05
CA GLY A 312 2.46 -13.72 6.11
C GLY A 312 3.85 -13.13 6.34
N PHE A 313 4.18 -12.02 5.65
CA PHE A 313 5.41 -11.27 5.91
C PHE A 313 5.47 -10.73 7.33
N LEU A 314 4.42 -10.04 7.79
CA LEU A 314 4.38 -9.38 9.09
C LEU A 314 4.51 -10.39 10.23
N VAL A 315 3.87 -11.55 10.13
CA VAL A 315 4.02 -12.65 11.10
C VAL A 315 5.44 -13.18 11.12
N ALA A 316 6.05 -13.41 9.94
CA ALA A 316 7.44 -13.87 9.84
C ALA A 316 8.43 -12.82 10.41
N ALA A 317 8.24 -11.55 10.05
CA ALA A 317 9.09 -10.44 10.48
C ALA A 317 8.91 -10.10 11.97
N SER A 318 7.75 -10.37 12.56
CA SER A 318 7.48 -10.04 13.97
C SER A 318 8.43 -10.74 14.94
N ASN A 319 8.91 -11.93 14.58
CA ASN A 319 9.74 -12.78 15.45
C ASN A 319 11.13 -13.09 14.88
N ASN A 320 11.39 -12.75 13.62
CA ASN A 320 12.57 -13.19 12.92
C ASN A 320 13.13 -12.10 12.01
N LEU A 321 13.47 -10.92 12.55
CA LEU A 321 14.32 -9.96 11.84
C LEU A 321 15.69 -9.92 12.49
N THR A 322 16.75 -9.99 11.69
CA THR A 322 18.11 -9.70 12.16
C THR A 322 18.30 -8.20 12.36
N MET A 323 19.36 -7.81 13.07
CA MET A 323 19.68 -6.39 13.28
C MET A 323 19.83 -5.64 11.94
N ASP A 324 20.52 -6.24 10.96
CA ASP A 324 20.70 -5.66 9.62
C ASP A 324 19.39 -5.50 8.86
N GLU A 325 18.45 -6.44 9.04
CA GLU A 325 17.11 -6.34 8.46
C GLU A 325 16.28 -5.24 9.12
N VAL A 326 16.37 -5.06 10.44
CA VAL A 326 15.69 -3.96 11.16
C VAL A 326 16.24 -2.62 10.71
N ILE A 327 17.57 -2.48 10.59
CA ILE A 327 18.22 -1.27 10.06
C ILE A 327 17.75 -1.00 8.63
N SER A 328 17.79 -2.01 7.76
CA SER A 328 17.35 -1.90 6.36
C SER A 328 15.88 -1.51 6.25
N LEU A 329 14.98 -2.18 6.98
CA LEU A 329 13.56 -1.86 7.02
C LEU A 329 13.33 -0.42 7.50
N THR A 330 14.10 0.04 8.48
CA THR A 330 14.00 1.41 9.01
C THR A 330 14.40 2.46 7.98
N GLN A 331 15.50 2.24 7.27
CA GLN A 331 15.97 3.13 6.19
C GLN A 331 14.97 3.17 5.03
N VAL A 332 14.52 1.99 4.58
CA VAL A 332 13.55 1.87 3.48
C VAL A 332 12.24 2.58 3.85
N ARG A 333 11.71 2.36 5.06
CA ARG A 333 10.48 3.06 5.53
C ARG A 333 10.64 4.57 5.53
N ALA A 334 11.79 5.08 5.98
CA ALA A 334 12.05 6.51 6.00
C ALA A 334 12.07 7.13 4.59
N ALA A 335 12.50 6.38 3.57
CA ALA A 335 12.53 6.83 2.18
C ALA A 335 11.13 7.01 1.55
N PHE A 336 10.08 6.39 2.13
CA PHE A 336 8.68 6.60 1.71
C PHE A 336 8.02 7.83 2.34
N ALA A 337 8.73 8.58 3.18
CA ALA A 337 8.28 9.84 3.75
C ALA A 337 9.14 11.00 3.23
N HIS A 338 8.59 12.22 3.26
CA HIS A 338 9.37 13.42 2.93
C HIS A 338 10.47 13.62 3.98
N ARG A 339 11.73 13.53 3.57
CA ARG A 339 12.86 13.76 4.46
C ARG A 339 13.15 15.25 4.57
N HIS A 340 13.12 15.76 5.79
CA HIS A 340 13.50 17.15 6.07
C HIS A 340 15.01 17.28 6.24
N ASP A 341 15.59 18.29 5.59
CA ASP A 341 16.96 18.75 5.83
C ASP A 341 16.91 20.15 6.44
N TRP A 342 17.52 20.30 7.61
CA TRP A 342 17.53 21.53 8.39
C TRP A 342 18.83 22.33 8.22
N GLY A 343 19.84 21.79 7.51
CA GLY A 343 21.13 22.44 7.35
C GLY A 343 21.89 22.66 8.67
N LYS A 344 21.56 21.87 9.71
CA LYS A 344 22.17 21.94 11.04
C LYS A 344 22.84 20.62 11.38
N THR A 345 24.00 20.69 12.04
CA THR A 345 24.71 19.50 12.53
C THR A 345 23.96 18.81 13.67
N ILE A 346 23.26 19.59 14.51
CA ILE A 346 22.51 19.08 15.65
C ILE A 346 21.05 19.47 15.49
N VAL A 347 20.24 18.47 15.14
CA VAL A 347 18.77 18.48 15.17
C VAL A 347 18.33 17.44 16.19
N VAL A 348 17.63 17.87 17.23
CA VAL A 348 17.27 17.02 18.37
C VAL A 348 15.79 16.63 18.32
N ASP A 349 15.46 15.43 18.77
CA ASP A 349 14.08 14.96 18.92
C ASP A 349 13.96 14.13 20.21
N LYS A 350 12.74 14.08 20.75
CA LYS A 350 12.38 13.25 21.89
C LYS A 350 11.21 12.37 21.52
N HIS A 351 11.35 11.07 21.73
CA HIS A 351 10.25 10.11 21.62
C HIS A 351 9.89 9.53 22.98
N SER A 352 8.66 9.09 23.16
CA SER A 352 8.26 8.29 24.32
C SER A 352 7.61 7.01 23.81
N MET A 353 7.98 5.87 24.41
CA MET A 353 7.22 4.63 24.21
C MET A 353 5.75 4.81 24.62
N GLY A 354 5.47 5.73 25.56
CA GLY A 354 4.13 6.02 26.05
C GLY A 354 3.62 4.95 27.02
N GLY A 355 2.31 4.92 27.24
CA GLY A 355 1.65 3.98 28.15
C GLY A 355 1.49 4.48 29.59
N VAL A 356 2.03 5.66 29.92
CA VAL A 356 1.83 6.33 31.21
C VAL A 356 0.90 7.53 31.03
N PRO A 357 -0.26 7.60 31.72
CA PRO A 357 -1.18 8.73 31.66
C PRO A 357 -0.53 10.01 32.22
N GLY A 358 -0.88 11.16 31.63
CA GLY A 358 -0.36 12.47 32.05
C GLY A 358 1.12 12.73 31.73
N ASN A 359 1.87 11.77 31.17
CA ASN A 359 3.28 11.94 30.79
C ASN A 359 3.46 12.92 29.59
N ARG A 360 3.31 14.22 29.85
CA ARG A 360 3.41 15.35 28.90
C ARG A 360 4.66 16.18 29.13
N ILE A 361 5.80 15.49 29.24
CA ILE A 361 7.10 16.15 29.28
C ILE A 361 7.49 16.77 27.94
N THR A 362 7.03 16.24 26.80
CA THR A 362 7.41 16.75 25.46
C THR A 362 7.09 18.25 25.33
N PRO A 363 5.87 18.72 25.60
CA PRO A 363 5.51 20.13 25.43
C PRO A 363 6.17 21.09 26.45
N ILE A 364 6.91 20.56 27.43
CA ILE A 364 7.78 21.33 28.34
C ILE A 364 9.22 21.32 27.82
N ILE A 365 9.72 20.15 27.38
CA ILE A 365 11.09 19.98 26.88
C ILE A 365 11.32 20.77 25.60
N ILE A 366 10.39 20.71 24.63
CA ILE A 366 10.59 21.34 23.32
C ILE A 366 10.80 22.87 23.46
N PRO A 367 9.98 23.62 24.21
CA PRO A 367 10.24 25.04 24.45
C PRO A 367 11.55 25.34 25.19
N ILE A 368 11.96 24.50 26.16
CA ILE A 368 13.25 24.68 26.85
C ILE A 368 14.40 24.59 25.83
N LEU A 369 14.40 23.55 24.99
CA LEU A 369 15.45 23.33 23.99
C LEU A 369 15.45 24.41 22.90
N ALA A 370 14.28 24.80 22.41
CA ALA A 370 14.14 25.86 21.40
C ALA A 370 14.51 27.25 21.96
N ALA A 371 14.23 27.52 23.25
CA ALA A 371 14.64 28.74 23.94
C ALA A 371 16.17 28.80 24.13
N PHE A 372 16.81 27.65 24.33
CA PHE A 372 18.26 27.54 24.32
C PHE A 372 18.88 27.76 22.94
N GLY A 373 18.13 27.44 21.87
CA GLY A 373 18.54 27.64 20.47
C GLY A 373 18.80 26.36 19.68
N LEU A 374 18.43 25.18 20.21
CA LEU A 374 18.49 23.92 19.46
C LEU A 374 17.31 23.81 18.50
N THR A 375 17.53 23.20 17.33
CA THR A 375 16.49 22.92 16.34
C THR A 375 15.74 21.63 16.71
N VAL A 376 14.41 21.74 16.90
CA VAL A 376 13.57 20.66 17.44
C VAL A 376 12.28 20.46 16.63
N PRO A 377 12.35 19.77 15.48
CA PRO A 377 11.22 19.56 14.57
C PRO A 377 10.30 18.42 15.04
N LYS A 378 9.68 18.57 16.21
CA LYS A 378 8.99 17.47 16.88
C LYS A 378 7.67 17.10 16.18
N THR A 379 7.60 15.88 15.67
CA THR A 379 6.35 15.25 15.22
C THR A 379 5.84 14.22 16.23
N SER A 380 4.53 14.20 16.49
CA SER A 380 3.89 13.31 17.46
C SER A 380 2.62 12.69 16.90
N SER A 381 2.33 11.44 17.27
CA SER A 381 1.04 10.82 16.94
C SER A 381 -0.07 11.31 17.88
N ARG A 382 -1.31 11.13 17.43
CA ARG A 382 -2.49 11.18 18.29
C ARG A 382 -2.59 9.91 19.14
N ALA A 383 -3.40 9.98 20.19
CA ALA A 383 -3.77 8.82 20.97
C ALA A 383 -4.48 7.77 20.10
N ILE A 384 -4.12 6.52 20.32
CA ILE A 384 -4.86 5.35 19.79
C ILE A 384 -5.55 4.65 20.96
N THR A 385 -4.78 4.28 21.98
CA THR A 385 -5.28 3.58 23.18
C THR A 385 -5.16 4.39 24.47
N SER A 386 -4.47 5.54 24.45
CA SER A 386 -4.34 6.43 25.60
C SER A 386 -5.47 7.45 25.67
N ALA A 387 -5.66 8.05 26.85
CA ALA A 387 -6.66 9.11 27.07
C ALA A 387 -6.37 10.41 26.30
N ALA A 388 -5.09 10.69 26.04
CA ALA A 388 -4.64 11.75 25.16
C ALA A 388 -3.27 11.38 24.55
N GLY A 389 -2.96 11.94 23.39
CA GLY A 389 -1.63 11.95 22.79
C GLY A 389 -1.00 13.34 22.88
N THR A 390 0.31 13.46 22.63
CA THR A 390 0.98 14.77 22.62
C THR A 390 0.40 15.70 21.55
N ALA A 391 0.03 15.18 20.38
CA ALA A 391 -0.64 15.97 19.35
C ALA A 391 -2.04 16.41 19.79
N ASP A 392 -2.79 15.56 20.51
CA ASP A 392 -4.14 15.91 20.99
C ASP A 392 -4.11 17.02 22.03
N MET A 393 -3.09 17.03 22.90
CA MET A 393 -2.85 18.10 23.86
C MET A 393 -2.41 19.37 23.13
N MET A 394 -1.40 19.31 22.27
CA MET A 394 -0.93 20.50 21.55
C MET A 394 -2.03 21.14 20.69
N GLU A 395 -2.95 20.32 20.17
CA GLU A 395 -4.11 20.79 19.41
C GLU A 395 -5.04 21.73 20.19
N VAL A 396 -5.06 21.68 21.53
CA VAL A 396 -5.84 22.65 22.31
C VAL A 396 -5.13 24.00 22.43
N LEU A 397 -3.81 24.05 22.17
CA LEU A 397 -3.00 25.27 22.21
C LEU A 397 -2.82 25.91 20.83
N SER A 398 -2.58 25.09 19.80
CA SER A 398 -2.31 25.51 18.42
C SER A 398 -2.75 24.46 17.40
N ARG A 399 -2.86 24.82 16.12
CA ARG A 399 -2.95 23.82 15.04
C ARG A 399 -1.76 22.84 15.11
N VAL A 400 -2.02 21.59 14.74
CA VAL A 400 -1.02 20.51 14.70
C VAL A 400 -0.94 19.85 13.32
N ASP A 401 -1.94 20.06 12.48
CA ASP A 401 -2.06 19.62 11.10
C ASP A 401 -1.32 20.58 10.17
N LEU A 402 0.01 20.49 10.19
CA LEU A 402 0.89 21.29 9.34
C LEU A 402 1.26 20.53 8.07
N SER A 403 1.38 21.25 6.95
CA SER A 403 2.10 20.80 5.76
C SER A 403 3.63 20.81 5.99
N PRO A 404 4.41 20.11 5.15
CA PRO A 404 5.88 20.15 5.24
C PRO A 404 6.47 21.56 5.19
N ASP A 405 5.91 22.44 4.35
CA ASP A 405 6.36 23.82 4.20
C ASP A 405 5.99 24.70 5.41
N GLU A 406 4.77 24.53 5.94
CA GLU A 406 4.36 25.21 7.18
C GLU A 406 5.25 24.79 8.35
N MET A 407 5.51 23.49 8.51
CA MET A 407 6.42 22.97 9.55
C MET A 407 7.81 23.59 9.43
N LYS A 408 8.35 23.63 8.21
CA LYS A 408 9.66 24.24 7.95
C LYS A 408 9.70 25.71 8.39
N SER A 409 8.70 26.49 7.98
CA SER A 409 8.57 27.90 8.35
C SER A 409 8.50 28.11 9.87
N VAL A 410 7.72 27.28 10.59
CA VAL A 410 7.61 27.35 12.05
C VAL A 410 8.95 27.08 12.73
N VAL A 411 9.65 26.02 12.30
CA VAL A 411 10.93 25.63 12.91
C VAL A 411 12.02 26.66 12.61
N GLU A 412 12.06 27.24 11.40
CA GLU A 412 13.00 28.31 11.06
C GLU A 412 12.78 29.59 11.89
N GLN A 413 11.52 29.91 12.22
CA GLN A 413 11.17 31.09 13.02
C GLN A 413 11.45 30.91 14.52
N THR A 414 11.21 29.71 15.06
CA THR A 414 11.12 29.50 16.51
C THR A 414 12.14 28.51 17.07
N ASN A 415 12.88 27.82 16.20
CA ASN A 415 13.72 26.65 16.49
C ASN A 415 12.95 25.40 16.96
N GLY A 416 11.62 25.40 17.01
CA GLY A 416 10.87 24.23 17.45
C GLY A 416 9.46 24.16 16.89
N CYS A 417 8.93 22.96 16.78
CA CYS A 417 7.50 22.77 16.51
C CYS A 417 7.00 21.58 17.31
N ILE A 418 5.69 21.45 17.49
CA ILE A 418 5.03 20.24 18.00
C ILE A 418 3.85 19.98 17.07
N ALA A 419 4.10 19.18 16.03
CA ALA A 419 3.13 18.89 14.97
C ALA A 419 2.62 17.45 15.03
N TRP A 420 1.46 17.20 14.44
CA TRP A 420 0.94 15.85 14.24
C TRP A 420 1.72 15.15 13.13
N ASN A 421 2.10 13.91 13.36
CA ASN A 421 2.99 13.17 12.46
C ASN A 421 2.43 12.86 11.07
N GLY A 422 1.12 13.02 10.83
CA GLY A 422 0.36 12.68 9.63
C GLY A 422 1.09 12.94 8.30
N ASN A 423 0.77 13.99 7.57
CA ASN A 423 1.40 14.23 6.25
C ASN A 423 2.89 14.60 6.30
N LEU A 424 3.49 14.68 7.50
CA LEU A 424 4.88 15.09 7.69
C LEU A 424 5.84 13.90 7.68
N THR A 425 5.53 12.86 8.45
CA THR A 425 6.47 11.74 8.70
C THR A 425 5.80 10.36 8.66
N HIS A 426 4.47 10.30 8.56
CA HIS A 426 3.75 9.05 8.36
C HIS A 426 3.87 8.63 6.89
N SER A 427 4.29 7.39 6.67
CA SER A 427 4.53 6.86 5.32
C SER A 427 3.37 5.97 4.86
N PRO A 428 3.15 5.79 3.55
CA PRO A 428 2.23 4.78 3.02
C PRO A 428 2.52 3.36 3.53
N VAL A 429 3.78 3.06 3.86
CA VAL A 429 4.18 1.79 4.47
C VAL A 429 3.48 1.58 5.82
N ASP A 430 3.39 2.65 6.63
CA ASP A 430 2.71 2.60 7.93
C ASP A 430 1.22 2.29 7.76
N ASP A 431 0.54 2.84 6.76
CA ASP A 431 -0.87 2.55 6.50
C ASP A 431 -1.08 1.07 6.14
N VAL A 432 -0.29 0.55 5.22
CA VAL A 432 -0.40 -0.85 4.77
C VAL A 432 -0.10 -1.82 5.91
N MET A 433 0.97 -1.60 6.67
CA MET A 433 1.35 -2.49 7.77
C MET A 433 0.37 -2.39 8.95
N ASN A 434 -0.06 -1.18 9.33
CA ASN A 434 -0.96 -0.99 10.48
C ASN A 434 -2.38 -1.52 10.21
N ALA A 435 -2.84 -1.52 8.96
CA ALA A 435 -4.11 -2.12 8.57
C ALA A 435 -4.18 -3.63 8.90
N ILE A 436 -3.03 -4.29 9.04
CA ILE A 436 -2.93 -5.72 9.37
C ILE A 436 -2.46 -5.95 10.81
N ASN A 437 -1.45 -5.21 11.28
CA ASN A 437 -0.93 -5.39 12.64
C ASN A 437 -1.99 -5.14 13.71
N ARG A 438 -2.82 -4.10 13.55
CA ARG A 438 -3.80 -3.71 14.59
C ARG A 438 -4.93 -4.74 14.74
N PRO A 439 -5.63 -5.18 13.67
CA PRO A 439 -6.69 -6.18 13.83
C PRO A 439 -6.17 -7.55 14.30
N LEU A 440 -4.96 -7.94 13.90
CA LEU A 440 -4.34 -9.20 14.34
C LEU A 440 -3.74 -9.12 15.76
N GLY A 441 -3.61 -7.93 16.33
CA GLY A 441 -2.92 -7.74 17.61
C GLY A 441 -1.44 -8.12 17.54
N LEU A 442 -0.80 -8.00 16.37
CA LEU A 442 0.64 -8.28 16.23
C LEU A 442 1.44 -7.23 17.00
N GLN A 443 2.13 -7.68 18.05
CA GLN A 443 3.03 -6.86 18.87
C GLN A 443 4.46 -7.34 18.64
N SER A 444 5.30 -6.50 18.03
CA SER A 444 6.71 -6.81 17.76
C SER A 444 7.57 -5.60 18.05
N THR A 445 8.51 -5.76 18.98
CA THR A 445 9.49 -4.73 19.32
C THR A 445 10.37 -4.35 18.13
N LEU A 446 10.72 -5.31 17.26
CA LEU A 446 11.53 -5.07 16.06
C LEU A 446 10.80 -4.15 15.07
N LEU A 447 9.51 -4.43 14.80
CA LEU A 447 8.69 -3.60 13.91
C LEU A 447 8.37 -2.23 14.50
N ASP A 448 8.18 -2.16 15.83
CA ASP A 448 7.93 -0.91 16.56
C ASP A 448 9.15 0.01 16.55
N VAL A 449 10.35 -0.52 16.85
CA VAL A 449 11.61 0.26 16.76
C VAL A 449 11.81 0.77 15.34
N SER A 450 11.62 -0.08 14.33
CA SER A 450 11.72 0.33 12.93
C SER A 450 10.72 1.43 12.56
N SER A 451 9.48 1.34 13.06
CA SER A 451 8.43 2.33 12.85
C SER A 451 8.75 3.67 13.51
N ILE A 452 9.28 3.64 14.74
CA ILE A 452 9.62 4.85 15.49
C ILE A 452 10.82 5.54 14.85
N MET A 453 11.91 4.80 14.64
CA MET A 453 13.18 5.35 14.16
C MET A 453 13.09 5.89 12.73
N SER A 454 12.31 5.25 11.85
CA SER A 454 12.09 5.75 10.48
C SER A 454 11.44 7.14 10.46
N LYS A 455 10.49 7.40 11.38
CA LYS A 455 9.86 8.72 11.53
C LYS A 455 10.80 9.78 12.11
N LYS A 456 11.76 9.37 12.95
CA LYS A 456 12.81 10.30 13.44
C LYS A 456 13.79 10.66 12.33
N LEU A 457 14.17 9.67 11.52
CA LEU A 457 15.03 9.88 10.36
C LEU A 457 14.36 10.77 9.29
N ALA A 458 13.07 10.53 9.01
CA ALA A 458 12.29 11.36 8.07
C ALA A 458 12.12 12.81 8.57
N ALA A 459 11.95 13.02 9.87
CA ALA A 459 11.90 14.36 10.47
C ALA A 459 13.22 15.15 10.36
N GLY A 460 14.31 14.55 9.87
CA GLY A 460 15.61 15.18 9.74
C GLY A 460 16.38 15.24 11.07
N SER A 461 15.97 14.47 12.07
CA SER A 461 16.67 14.41 13.36
C SER A 461 18.07 13.82 13.19
N THR A 462 18.99 14.24 14.05
CA THR A 462 20.37 13.71 14.14
C THR A 462 20.63 13.08 15.50
N HIS A 463 19.93 13.58 16.53
CA HIS A 463 20.05 13.14 17.91
C HIS A 463 18.64 12.86 18.45
N VAL A 464 18.45 11.69 19.07
CA VAL A 464 17.13 11.25 19.55
C VAL A 464 17.23 10.71 20.97
N LEU A 465 16.44 11.26 21.88
CA LEU A 465 16.26 10.73 23.23
C LEU A 465 14.94 9.94 23.31
N ILE A 466 15.03 8.67 23.70
CA ILE A 466 13.87 7.78 23.88
C ILE A 466 13.53 7.69 25.38
N ASP A 467 12.33 8.14 25.75
CA ASP A 467 11.71 7.96 27.07
C ASP A 467 11.04 6.59 27.12
N MET A 468 11.54 5.72 27.99
CA MET A 468 11.06 4.34 28.15
C MET A 468 10.53 4.12 29.57
N PRO A 469 9.24 4.39 29.82
CA PRO A 469 8.62 4.06 31.09
C PRO A 469 8.53 2.54 31.29
N VAL A 470 8.98 2.07 32.45
CA VAL A 470 8.96 0.65 32.84
C VAL A 470 8.04 0.46 34.03
N GLY A 471 7.09 -0.47 33.88
CA GLY A 471 6.18 -0.83 34.96
C GLY A 471 5.23 -1.96 34.54
N PRO A 472 4.61 -2.68 35.49
CA PRO A 472 3.81 -3.86 35.20
C PRO A 472 2.68 -3.64 34.18
N LYS A 473 2.15 -2.41 34.14
CA LYS A 473 1.05 -1.98 33.28
C LYS A 473 1.47 -1.00 32.18
N ALA A 474 2.75 -0.64 32.11
CA ALA A 474 3.31 0.18 31.03
C ALA A 474 3.53 -0.67 29.77
N LYS A 475 3.95 -0.03 28.66
CA LYS A 475 4.27 -0.77 27.44
C LYS A 475 5.47 -1.69 27.62
N THR A 476 6.48 -1.24 28.35
CA THR A 476 7.64 -2.04 28.74
C THR A 476 7.43 -2.53 30.17
N ARG A 477 7.35 -3.84 30.36
CA ARG A 477 6.85 -4.42 31.62
C ARG A 477 7.95 -4.66 32.64
N THR A 478 9.13 -5.04 32.17
CA THR A 478 10.24 -5.48 33.04
C THR A 478 11.54 -4.76 32.72
N GLN A 479 12.46 -4.73 33.69
CA GLN A 479 13.79 -4.17 33.52
C GLN A 479 14.63 -4.96 32.49
N GLY A 480 14.47 -6.29 32.42
CA GLY A 480 15.16 -7.11 31.43
C GLY A 480 14.73 -6.79 29.99
N GLU A 481 13.42 -6.64 29.78
CA GLU A 481 12.85 -6.19 28.50
C GLU A 481 13.35 -4.78 28.13
N ALA A 482 13.40 -3.87 29.11
CA ALA A 482 13.88 -2.51 28.91
C ALA A 482 15.35 -2.47 28.48
N GLY A 483 16.20 -3.34 29.05
CA GLY A 483 17.60 -3.48 28.64
C GLY A 483 17.74 -3.92 27.19
N ALA A 484 17.06 -5.00 26.80
CA ALA A 484 17.10 -5.48 25.42
C ALA A 484 16.56 -4.46 24.40
N LEU A 485 15.48 -3.76 24.76
CA LEU A 485 14.88 -2.73 23.90
C LEU A 485 15.76 -1.48 23.79
N LYS A 486 16.45 -1.11 24.88
CA LYS A 486 17.46 -0.06 24.88
C LYS A 486 18.56 -0.38 23.87
N ASP A 487 19.17 -1.55 23.98
CA ASP A 487 20.28 -1.96 23.11
C ASP A 487 19.84 -1.99 21.64
N LEU A 488 18.60 -2.43 21.39
CA LEU A 488 18.02 -2.43 20.05
C LEU A 488 17.84 -1.01 19.49
N PHE A 489 17.27 -0.06 20.26
CA PHE A 489 17.13 1.33 19.81
C PHE A 489 18.48 2.00 19.51
N GLU A 490 19.46 1.81 20.39
CA GLU A 490 20.79 2.41 20.25
C GLU A 490 21.54 1.79 19.05
N SER A 491 21.45 0.47 18.86
CA SER A 491 22.06 -0.23 17.72
C SER A 491 21.42 0.17 16.38
N VAL A 492 20.08 0.21 16.31
CA VAL A 492 19.37 0.65 15.09
C VAL A 492 19.68 2.12 14.81
N GLY A 493 19.68 2.96 15.85
CA GLY A 493 20.06 4.37 15.77
C GLY A 493 21.43 4.54 15.13
N GLN A 494 22.45 3.86 15.66
CA GLN A 494 23.79 3.86 15.11
C GLN A 494 23.81 3.38 13.65
N GLY A 495 23.10 2.28 13.34
CA GLY A 495 23.03 1.70 12.00
C GLY A 495 22.40 2.61 10.95
N ILE A 496 21.50 3.53 11.35
CA ILE A 496 20.89 4.51 10.45
C ILE A 496 21.51 5.91 10.55
N GLY A 497 22.60 6.06 11.31
CA GLY A 497 23.33 7.33 11.46
C GLY A 497 22.70 8.34 12.43
N LEU A 498 21.88 7.90 13.38
CA LEU A 498 21.30 8.73 14.44
C LEU A 498 22.00 8.49 15.78
N ASN A 499 22.43 9.55 16.45
CA ASN A 499 22.89 9.49 17.83
C ASN A 499 21.67 9.27 18.74
N THR A 500 21.47 8.04 19.17
CA THR A 500 20.27 7.64 19.92
C THR A 500 20.65 7.25 21.32
N LYS A 501 19.90 7.75 22.30
CA LYS A 501 20.04 7.38 23.72
C LYS A 501 18.68 6.98 24.27
N VAL A 502 18.66 5.92 25.07
CA VAL A 502 17.44 5.51 25.79
C VAL A 502 17.57 5.83 27.27
N GLN A 503 16.55 6.51 27.81
CA GLN A 503 16.40 6.78 29.22
C GLN A 503 15.21 5.99 29.77
N ILE A 504 15.53 5.07 30.68
CA ILE A 504 14.54 4.27 31.40
C ILE A 504 13.97 5.14 32.52
N SER A 505 12.64 5.19 32.65
CA SER A 505 11.95 5.93 33.69
C SER A 505 10.90 5.08 34.40
N ASP A 506 10.47 5.53 35.58
CA ASP A 506 9.35 4.91 36.29
C ASP A 506 8.05 5.02 35.47
N GLY A 507 7.40 3.87 35.25
CA GLY A 507 6.10 3.75 34.59
C GLY A 507 5.04 3.12 35.48
N THR A 508 5.22 3.12 36.80
CA THR A 508 4.29 2.51 37.76
C THR A 508 3.16 3.43 38.20
N LYS A 509 3.31 4.75 37.99
CA LYS A 509 2.36 5.78 38.41
C LYS A 509 2.07 6.80 37.30
N PRO A 510 0.91 7.48 37.34
CA PRO A 510 0.65 8.65 36.49
C PRO A 510 1.71 9.74 36.71
N ILE A 511 1.87 10.62 35.72
CA ILE A 511 2.74 11.80 35.82
C ILE A 511 1.86 13.04 35.71
N GLY A 512 2.04 14.02 36.59
CA GLY A 512 1.16 15.17 36.66
C GLY A 512 -0.16 14.87 37.37
N ARG A 513 -1.13 15.79 37.23
CA ARG A 513 -2.47 15.67 37.83
C ARG A 513 -3.55 15.45 36.78
N GLY A 514 -3.46 16.16 35.65
CA GLY A 514 -4.43 16.10 34.57
C GLY A 514 -4.18 14.95 33.61
N VAL A 515 -5.24 14.24 33.23
CA VAL A 515 -5.24 13.23 32.18
C VAL A 515 -6.38 13.54 31.21
N GLY A 516 -6.02 13.98 30.01
CA GLY A 516 -6.96 14.49 29.00
C GLY A 516 -6.40 15.75 28.32
N PRO A 517 -6.82 16.10 27.08
CA PRO A 517 -6.15 17.14 26.29
C PRO A 517 -6.06 18.50 26.97
N VAL A 518 -7.18 19.07 27.43
CA VAL A 518 -7.17 20.37 28.14
C VAL A 518 -6.49 20.27 29.50
N LEU A 519 -6.77 19.20 30.26
CA LEU A 519 -6.24 19.03 31.62
C LEU A 519 -4.71 18.90 31.63
N GLU A 520 -4.15 18.16 30.69
CA GLU A 520 -2.71 18.03 30.52
C GLU A 520 -2.06 19.34 30.01
N ALA A 521 -2.77 20.12 29.20
CA ALA A 521 -2.30 21.43 28.76
C ALA A 521 -2.20 22.41 29.93
N LEU A 522 -3.17 22.37 30.87
CA LEU A 522 -3.14 23.15 32.09
C LEU A 522 -1.96 22.77 32.98
N ASP A 523 -1.68 21.48 33.15
CA ASP A 523 -0.50 21.01 33.88
C ASP A 523 0.80 21.54 33.25
N VAL A 524 0.96 21.40 31.93
CA VAL A 524 2.14 21.90 31.20
C VAL A 524 2.32 23.41 31.37
N LEU A 525 1.25 24.19 31.24
CA LEU A 525 1.30 25.65 31.40
C LEU A 525 1.64 26.04 32.85
N SER A 526 1.08 25.35 33.85
CA SER A 526 1.38 25.62 35.26
C SER A 526 2.86 25.40 35.57
N VAL A 527 3.46 24.33 35.01
CA VAL A 527 4.89 24.03 35.15
C VAL A 527 5.74 25.11 34.48
N LEU A 528 5.45 25.46 33.23
CA LEU A 528 6.23 26.44 32.48
C LEU A 528 6.12 27.86 33.05
N ARG A 529 5.00 28.20 33.69
CA ARG A 529 4.80 29.48 34.38
C ARG A 529 5.39 29.52 35.79
N GLY A 530 5.86 28.39 36.32
CA GLY A 530 6.39 28.31 37.69
C GLY A 530 5.32 28.53 38.76
N GLU A 531 4.08 28.08 38.51
CA GLU A 531 2.99 28.21 39.48
C GLU A 531 3.27 27.34 40.73
N ALA A 532 2.99 27.86 41.92
CA ALA A 532 3.32 27.20 43.19
C ALA A 532 2.68 25.81 43.37
N GLY A 533 1.55 25.56 42.70
CA GLY A 533 0.83 24.29 42.73
C GLY A 533 1.11 23.35 41.55
N ALA A 534 2.08 23.68 40.69
CA ALA A 534 2.38 22.89 39.49
C ALA A 534 2.91 21.49 39.85
N PRO A 535 2.62 20.45 39.04
CA PRO A 535 3.10 19.10 39.33
C PRO A 535 4.64 18.99 39.24
N THR A 536 5.27 18.71 40.38
CA THR A 536 6.74 18.66 40.51
C THR A 536 7.36 17.46 39.81
N ASP A 537 6.68 16.31 39.81
CA ASP A 537 7.09 15.09 39.11
C ASP A 537 7.18 15.30 37.58
N LEU A 538 6.24 16.04 37.02
CA LEU A 538 6.23 16.43 35.61
C LEU A 538 7.39 17.39 35.30
N LEU A 539 7.65 18.38 36.17
CA LEU A 539 8.79 19.30 36.03
C LEU A 539 10.13 18.55 36.14
N ASP A 540 10.35 17.77 37.19
CA ASP A 540 11.61 17.08 37.46
C ASP A 540 11.96 16.12 36.34
N LYS A 541 10.97 15.35 35.86
CA LYS A 541 11.15 14.50 34.68
C LYS A 541 11.51 15.34 33.46
N SER A 542 10.80 16.43 33.19
CA SER A 542 11.09 17.30 32.03
C SER A 542 12.51 17.88 32.09
N ILE A 543 12.96 18.35 33.25
CA ILE A 543 14.32 18.88 33.46
C ILE A 543 15.37 17.81 33.21
N GLY A 544 15.19 16.58 33.73
CA GLY A 544 16.17 15.50 33.52
C GLY A 544 16.35 15.12 32.05
N TYR A 545 15.27 15.10 31.28
CA TYR A 545 15.31 14.84 29.84
C TYR A 545 15.89 16.02 29.06
N ALA A 546 15.47 17.25 29.37
CA ALA A 546 16.02 18.45 28.75
C ALA A 546 17.53 18.58 29.01
N ALA A 547 17.98 18.29 30.23
CA ALA A 547 19.39 18.31 30.62
C ALA A 547 20.26 17.43 29.71
N THR A 548 19.82 16.18 29.50
CA THR A 548 20.53 15.23 28.65
C THR A 548 20.66 15.73 27.21
N ILE A 549 19.60 16.36 26.66
CA ILE A 549 19.61 16.87 25.29
C ILE A 549 20.44 18.15 25.18
N LEU A 550 20.38 19.05 26.17
CA LEU A 550 21.16 20.29 26.20
C LEU A 550 22.67 20.00 26.18
N GLU A 551 23.11 18.95 26.86
CA GLU A 551 24.52 18.54 26.89
C GLU A 551 25.04 18.05 25.52
N TRP A 552 24.15 17.61 24.61
CA TRP A 552 24.57 17.31 23.22
C TRP A 552 24.98 18.55 22.43
N SER A 553 24.53 19.74 22.82
CA SER A 553 24.85 20.98 22.09
C SER A 553 26.35 21.31 22.03
N GLY A 554 27.14 20.75 22.95
CA GLY A 554 28.54 21.14 23.18
C GLY A 554 28.72 22.50 23.85
N ALA A 555 27.66 23.32 23.95
CA ALA A 555 27.65 24.61 24.65
C ALA A 555 27.35 24.48 26.14
N VAL A 556 26.85 23.32 26.59
CA VAL A 556 26.58 23.01 28.00
C VAL A 556 27.51 21.90 28.45
N SER A 557 28.30 22.17 29.49
CA SER A 557 29.17 21.17 30.10
C SER A 557 28.36 20.02 30.72
N GLN A 558 28.90 18.80 30.66
CA GLN A 558 28.28 17.62 31.25
C GLN A 558 27.95 17.86 32.74
N GLY A 559 26.73 17.52 33.15
CA GLY A 559 26.22 17.72 34.51
C GLY A 559 25.62 19.10 34.77
N GLN A 560 25.77 20.07 33.86
CA GLN A 560 25.18 21.42 33.99
C GLN A 560 23.82 21.54 33.29
N GLY A 561 23.39 20.55 32.50
CA GLY A 561 22.15 20.62 31.72
C GLY A 561 20.90 20.86 32.57
N ALA A 562 20.83 20.27 33.77
CA ALA A 562 19.68 20.44 34.64
C ALA A 562 19.55 21.85 35.19
N GLN A 563 20.68 22.52 35.51
CA GLN A 563 20.66 23.90 35.97
C GLN A 563 20.21 24.84 34.86
N VAL A 564 20.77 24.69 33.66
CA VAL A 564 20.38 25.49 32.48
C VAL A 564 18.88 25.33 32.16
N ALA A 565 18.37 24.10 32.18
CA ALA A 565 16.95 23.85 31.95
C ALA A 565 16.07 24.52 33.02
N ARG A 566 16.45 24.46 34.30
CA ARG A 566 15.72 25.13 35.39
C ARG A 566 15.73 26.65 35.23
N ASP A 567 16.87 27.22 34.86
CA ASP A 567 17.00 28.67 34.64
C ASP A 567 16.11 29.15 33.48
N LEU A 568 15.98 28.35 32.42
CA LEU A 568 15.10 28.66 31.28
C LEU A 568 13.61 28.61 31.66
N VAL A 569 13.22 27.70 32.56
CA VAL A 569 11.86 27.64 33.09
C VAL A 569 11.60 28.80 34.06
N SER A 570 12.48 28.99 35.07
CA SER A 570 12.29 30.00 36.12
C SER A 570 12.36 31.44 35.61
N SER A 571 13.13 31.69 34.54
CA SER A 571 13.19 33.01 33.88
C SER A 571 11.98 33.32 32.98
N GLY A 572 11.09 32.35 32.74
CA GLY A 572 9.94 32.51 31.84
C GLY A 572 10.26 32.33 30.34
N LYS A 573 11.54 32.21 29.95
CA LYS A 573 11.94 32.03 28.55
C LYS A 573 11.33 30.80 27.89
N ALA A 574 11.20 29.70 28.65
CA ALA A 574 10.57 28.49 28.13
C ALA A 574 9.07 28.68 27.83
N VAL A 575 8.33 29.41 28.67
CA VAL A 575 6.90 29.68 28.40
C VAL A 575 6.72 30.68 27.26
N GLU A 576 7.57 31.71 27.17
CA GLU A 576 7.60 32.64 26.05
C GLU A 576 7.83 31.90 24.73
N LYS A 577 8.81 30.98 24.70
CA LYS A 577 9.09 30.15 23.53
C LYS A 577 7.93 29.24 23.15
N LEU A 578 7.21 28.66 24.12
CA LEU A 578 6.01 27.88 23.82
C LEU A 578 4.96 28.74 23.11
N PHE A 579 4.77 29.99 23.55
CA PHE A 579 3.83 30.92 22.92
C PHE A 579 4.28 31.37 21.53
N GLU A 580 5.59 31.53 21.29
CA GLU A 580 6.11 31.77 19.94
C GLU A 580 5.80 30.59 19.00
N ILE A 581 6.09 29.36 19.43
CA ILE A 581 5.76 28.13 18.66
C ILE A 581 4.25 28.08 18.39
N ARG A 582 3.43 28.31 19.42
CA ARG A 582 1.97 28.34 19.31
C ARG A 582 1.49 29.35 18.26
N ASN A 583 2.04 30.56 18.27
CA ASN A 583 1.65 31.62 17.35
C ASN A 583 2.06 31.28 15.91
N ALA A 584 3.29 30.76 15.72
CA ALA A 584 3.78 30.35 14.41
C ALA A 584 2.99 29.16 13.83
N GLN A 585 2.59 28.18 14.65
CA GLN A 585 1.77 27.04 14.21
C GLN A 585 0.32 27.44 13.90
N GLY A 586 -0.14 28.59 14.38
CA GLY A 586 -1.54 29.00 14.30
C GLY A 586 -2.26 28.75 15.62
N ARG A 587 -2.55 29.84 16.33
CA ARG A 587 -3.14 29.85 17.67
C ARG A 587 -4.56 29.29 17.70
N GLN A 588 -4.86 28.49 18.73
CA GLN A 588 -6.23 28.05 19.07
C GLN A 588 -6.83 28.92 20.19
N HIS A 589 -8.14 28.79 20.42
CA HIS A 589 -8.90 29.66 21.30
C HIS A 589 -8.46 29.59 22.77
N ASP A 590 -8.43 30.75 23.45
CA ASP A 590 -8.31 30.89 24.90
C ASP A 590 -9.64 31.43 25.45
N PRO A 591 -10.06 31.09 26.68
CA PRO A 591 -9.35 30.26 27.67
C PRO A 591 -9.54 28.75 27.45
N LEU A 592 -8.55 27.97 27.91
CA LEU A 592 -8.69 26.52 28.07
C LEU A 592 -9.70 26.24 29.20
N GLN A 593 -10.80 25.58 28.88
CA GLN A 593 -11.84 25.25 29.85
C GLN A 593 -12.04 23.73 29.91
N PRO A 594 -11.87 23.11 31.09
CA PRO A 594 -12.30 21.75 31.33
C PRO A 594 -13.81 21.57 31.12
N GLY A 595 -14.25 20.32 30.96
CA GLY A 595 -15.66 19.98 30.79
C GLY A 595 -16.51 20.52 31.93
N GLN A 596 -17.68 21.07 31.57
CA GLN A 596 -18.59 21.74 32.51
C GLN A 596 -19.27 20.77 33.49
N PHE A 597 -19.42 19.51 33.12
CA PHE A 597 -19.95 18.48 34.00
C PHE A 597 -18.78 17.84 34.73
N THR A 598 -18.93 17.71 36.04
CA THR A 598 -17.88 17.16 36.90
C THR A 598 -18.46 16.28 37.99
N GLU A 599 -17.77 15.18 38.29
CA GLU A 599 -18.10 14.30 39.41
C GLU A 599 -16.81 13.91 40.15
N ASP A 600 -16.85 13.92 41.48
CA ASP A 600 -15.74 13.45 42.32
C ASP A 600 -15.89 11.96 42.59
N ILE A 601 -14.81 11.21 42.36
CA ILE A 601 -14.67 9.84 42.83
C ILE A 601 -13.95 9.87 44.17
N CYS A 602 -14.66 9.51 45.23
CA CYS A 602 -14.17 9.58 46.60
C CYS A 602 -13.67 8.24 47.13
N ALA A 603 -12.86 8.28 48.17
CA ALA A 603 -12.37 7.09 48.87
C ALA A 603 -13.48 6.38 49.65
N ASP A 604 -13.51 5.05 49.55
CA ASP A 604 -14.44 4.20 50.31
C ASP A 604 -13.97 3.90 51.74
N SER A 605 -12.67 4.08 52.01
CA SER A 605 -12.08 3.87 53.33
C SER A 605 -10.93 4.85 53.57
N SER A 606 -10.64 5.09 54.85
CA SER A 606 -9.41 5.80 55.24
C SER A 606 -8.21 4.87 55.19
N GLY A 607 -7.02 5.42 54.99
CA GLY A 607 -5.76 4.67 54.99
C GLY A 607 -4.69 5.34 54.14
N ARG A 608 -3.56 4.67 53.92
CA ARG A 608 -2.46 5.23 53.13
C ARG A 608 -2.52 4.77 51.67
N LEU A 609 -2.42 5.70 50.72
CA LEU A 609 -2.46 5.38 49.29
C LEU A 609 -1.15 4.70 48.86
N GLU A 610 -1.21 3.40 48.55
CA GLU A 610 -0.06 2.58 48.17
C GLU A 610 0.22 2.62 46.67
N ALA A 611 -0.83 2.61 45.83
CA ALA A 611 -0.67 2.55 44.38
C ALA A 611 -1.86 3.17 43.64
N ILE A 612 -1.57 3.69 42.44
CA ILE A 612 -2.57 4.15 41.47
C ILE A 612 -2.43 3.32 40.19
N ASP A 613 -3.53 2.73 39.74
CA ASP A 613 -3.60 1.93 38.53
C ASP A 613 -3.69 2.79 37.27
N ILE A 614 -2.56 2.92 36.57
CA ILE A 614 -2.45 3.75 35.36
C ILE A 614 -3.38 3.35 34.22
N GLN A 615 -3.78 2.07 34.13
CA GLN A 615 -4.70 1.60 33.08
C GLN A 615 -6.13 2.00 33.41
N ALA A 616 -6.55 1.81 34.66
CA ALA A 616 -7.86 2.25 35.13
C ALA A 616 -8.02 3.76 34.98
N ILE A 617 -7.01 4.56 35.36
CA ILE A 617 -7.04 6.03 35.15
C ILE A 617 -7.19 6.38 33.67
N SER A 618 -6.45 5.71 32.79
CA SER A 618 -6.54 5.95 31.34
C SER A 618 -7.91 5.57 30.78
N GLU A 619 -8.52 4.51 31.30
CA GLU A 619 -9.85 4.04 30.91
C GLU A 619 -10.95 4.99 31.36
N ILE A 620 -10.96 5.41 32.63
CA ILE A 620 -11.91 6.39 33.17
C ILE A 620 -11.83 7.70 32.37
N ALA A 621 -10.61 8.19 32.09
CA ALA A 621 -10.43 9.39 31.28
C ALA A 621 -10.95 9.20 29.84
N ARG A 622 -10.76 8.03 29.22
CA ARG A 622 -11.32 7.76 27.88
C ARG A 622 -12.84 7.73 27.88
N LEU A 623 -13.44 7.06 28.87
CA LEU A 623 -14.90 6.94 29.00
C LEU A 623 -15.57 8.28 29.32
N SER A 624 -14.84 9.23 29.91
CA SER A 624 -15.32 10.61 30.06
C SER A 624 -15.53 11.35 28.71
N GLY A 625 -14.94 10.85 27.62
CA GLY A 625 -15.03 11.41 26.27
C GLY A 625 -13.66 11.73 25.64
N ALA A 626 -12.57 11.70 26.41
CA ALA A 626 -11.23 12.00 25.91
C ALA A 626 -10.72 10.91 24.93
N PRO A 627 -9.92 11.26 23.91
CA PRO A 627 -9.45 12.60 23.54
C PRO A 627 -10.36 13.33 22.54
N LYS A 628 -11.49 12.74 22.12
CA LYS A 628 -12.38 13.34 21.11
C LYS A 628 -13.06 14.58 21.67
N ASP A 629 -13.59 14.47 22.88
CA ASP A 629 -13.92 15.62 23.71
C ASP A 629 -12.62 16.13 24.35
N LYS A 630 -12.18 17.32 23.93
CA LYS A 630 -10.92 17.92 24.41
C LYS A 630 -11.00 18.39 25.85
N ALA A 631 -12.20 18.77 26.29
CA ALA A 631 -12.46 19.27 27.63
C ALA A 631 -12.63 18.12 28.64
N ALA A 632 -12.86 16.90 28.15
CA ALA A 632 -13.00 15.71 28.97
C ALA A 632 -11.66 15.15 29.48
N GLY A 633 -11.73 14.45 30.61
CA GLY A 633 -10.59 13.78 31.24
C GLY A 633 -10.79 13.61 32.74
N VAL A 634 -9.69 13.36 33.47
CA VAL A 634 -9.68 13.32 34.93
C VAL A 634 -8.56 14.16 35.52
N VAL A 635 -8.79 14.72 36.70
CA VAL A 635 -7.78 15.38 37.54
C VAL A 635 -7.57 14.55 38.79
N LEU A 636 -6.34 14.11 39.02
CA LEU A 636 -5.95 13.42 40.25
C LEU A 636 -5.80 14.43 41.39
N SER A 637 -6.49 14.15 42.50
CA SER A 637 -6.45 14.98 43.72
C SER A 637 -5.42 14.48 44.74
N VAL A 638 -4.86 13.30 44.51
CA VAL A 638 -3.99 12.56 45.44
C VAL A 638 -2.76 12.01 44.74
N GLN A 639 -1.71 11.74 45.51
CA GLN A 639 -0.46 11.12 45.07
C GLN A 639 -0.14 9.88 45.90
N VAL A 640 0.58 8.93 45.29
CA VAL A 640 1.07 7.74 46.01
C VAL A 640 1.86 8.16 47.24
N GLY A 641 1.48 7.64 48.40
CA GLY A 641 2.05 7.95 49.70
C GLY A 641 1.17 8.83 50.58
N ASP A 642 0.15 9.49 50.03
CA ASP A 642 -0.78 10.36 50.76
C ASP A 642 -1.61 9.56 51.80
N GLU A 643 -1.91 10.22 52.92
CA GLU A 643 -2.92 9.76 53.88
C GLU A 643 -4.31 10.16 53.39
N ILE A 644 -5.19 9.19 53.26
CA ILE A 644 -6.54 9.34 52.70
C ILE A 644 -7.57 9.18 53.81
N MET A 645 -8.55 10.07 53.84
CA MET A 645 -9.75 9.94 54.67
C MET A 645 -10.91 9.34 53.88
N GLU A 646 -11.78 8.60 54.55
CA GLU A 646 -13.05 8.15 53.97
C GLU A 646 -13.82 9.36 53.40
N LYS A 647 -14.38 9.18 52.20
CA LYS A 647 -15.08 10.22 51.42
C LYS A 647 -14.21 11.37 50.90
N GLN A 648 -12.90 11.34 51.10
CA GLN A 648 -11.98 12.28 50.44
C GLN A 648 -11.99 12.07 48.91
N PRO A 649 -12.09 13.14 48.09
CA PRO A 649 -11.94 13.04 46.65
C PRO A 649 -10.56 12.49 46.24
N LEU A 650 -10.55 11.42 45.46
CA LEU A 650 -9.34 10.80 44.90
C LEU A 650 -9.04 11.34 43.49
N LEU A 651 -10.09 11.46 42.68
CA LEU A 651 -10.02 12.12 41.37
C LEU A 651 -11.33 12.86 41.08
N ARG A 652 -11.25 13.84 40.18
CA ARG A 652 -12.40 14.52 39.59
C ARG A 652 -12.49 14.19 38.11
N VAL A 653 -13.64 13.71 37.66
CA VAL A 653 -13.95 13.51 36.25
C VAL A 653 -14.45 14.82 35.66
N HIS A 654 -14.04 15.14 34.44
CA HIS A 654 -14.56 16.24 33.62
C HIS A 654 -15.11 15.70 32.31
N SER A 655 -16.26 16.21 31.85
CA SER A 655 -16.83 15.90 30.54
C SER A 655 -17.68 17.05 30.00
N SER A 656 -17.83 17.15 28.68
CA SER A 656 -18.81 18.03 28.04
C SER A 656 -20.21 17.43 28.01
N SER A 657 -20.41 16.19 28.50
CA SER A 657 -21.72 15.53 28.55
C SER A 657 -21.96 14.78 29.86
N LEU A 658 -23.22 14.75 30.31
CA LEU A 658 -23.64 13.92 31.45
C LEU A 658 -23.38 12.43 31.21
N ARG A 659 -23.60 11.95 29.98
CA ARG A 659 -23.33 10.55 29.62
C ARG A 659 -21.86 10.16 29.82
N GLY A 660 -20.93 11.04 29.45
CA GLY A 660 -19.50 10.80 29.68
C GLY A 660 -19.16 10.71 31.17
N ILE A 661 -19.82 11.51 32.01
CA ILE A 661 -19.71 11.38 33.47
C ILE A 661 -20.23 10.03 33.94
N GLU A 662 -21.45 9.64 33.54
CA GLU A 662 -22.06 8.36 33.93
C GLU A 662 -21.17 7.16 33.54
N GLU A 663 -20.65 7.13 32.31
CA GLU A 663 -19.76 6.06 31.83
C GLU A 663 -18.44 6.01 32.61
N ALA A 664 -17.83 7.17 32.89
CA ALA A 664 -16.59 7.26 33.66
C ALA A 664 -16.77 6.87 35.14
N VAL A 665 -17.86 7.30 35.77
CA VAL A 665 -18.20 6.95 37.17
C VAL A 665 -18.48 5.46 37.28
N CYS A 666 -19.24 4.89 36.34
CA CYS A 666 -19.50 3.46 36.29
C CYS A 666 -18.20 2.64 36.19
N ALA A 667 -17.26 3.07 35.35
CA ALA A 667 -15.95 2.43 35.24
C ALA A 667 -15.12 2.54 36.53
N ALA A 668 -15.12 3.71 37.18
CA ALA A 668 -14.43 3.93 38.45
C ALA A 668 -14.98 3.05 39.58
N GLN A 669 -16.29 2.79 39.58
CA GLN A 669 -16.96 1.89 40.54
C GLN A 669 -16.73 0.41 40.24
N ALA A 670 -16.64 0.02 38.97
CA ALA A 670 -16.43 -1.36 38.57
C ALA A 670 -15.04 -1.89 38.93
N GLN A 671 -14.01 -1.02 38.88
CA GLN A 671 -12.65 -1.37 39.26
C GLN A 671 -11.98 -0.16 39.94
N SER A 672 -11.70 -0.28 41.23
CA SER A 672 -10.96 0.76 41.94
C SER A 672 -9.58 0.97 41.30
N ALA A 673 -9.32 2.21 40.89
CA ALA A 673 -8.00 2.63 40.41
C ALA A 673 -6.99 2.85 41.55
N PHE A 674 -7.43 2.79 42.81
CA PHE A 674 -6.64 3.17 43.97
C PHE A 674 -6.52 2.02 44.96
N LYS A 675 -5.31 1.76 45.44
CA LYS A 675 -5.04 0.78 46.50
C LYS A 675 -4.70 1.52 47.79
N ILE A 676 -5.62 1.48 48.76
CA ILE A 676 -5.50 2.12 50.08
C ILE A 676 -5.29 1.01 51.13
N LEU A 677 -4.28 1.17 51.98
CA LEU A 677 -3.89 0.21 53.02
C LEU A 677 -4.57 0.47 54.36
#